data_AF-A0AAW4L9G1-F1
#
_entry.id   AF-A0AAW4L9G1-F1
#
_cell.length_a   1.000
_cell.length_b   1.000
_cell.length_c   1.000
_cell.angle_alpha   90.00
_cell.angle_beta   90.00
_cell.angle_gamma   90.00
#
_symmetry.space_group_name_H-M   'P 1'
#
loop_
_entity.id
_entity.type
_entity.pdbx_description
1 polymer ?
#
loop_
_entity_poly.entity_id
_entity_poly.type
_entity_poly.pdbx_seq_one_letter_code
_entity_poly.pdbx_strand_id
1 'polypeptide(L)'
;MAYRNIIIIITVYFLLLPCSALAERPVRVGVYDNPPLAIVSGAEKISGIHVDILKNIASKEHWGLTFVSGNLTQGIERLKAGEIDILLPLAYSVEREKDFDFNGINVVVNWGQIYTPKSKSMQSFLDLDGKVIAVVRNNIQYTAFKHMMDQFSLNPRYVEVDDFEKVFALLKQNKVDAGVVGRFFGMVNEGKYGVSPSPIVFNPIEVRYAFPKGTNPDLVQAIDRQLAAMKADPNSSYHQALEKYLQVVNKKGLPAWIKWVIIIIALLCAVVVALNAFLRHEIRQRTKALNKEFEDRRKAEDALLDSELKYRELVESANSIIIKFDAGGSLTFFNEYAERFFGFAKEEIIGRQLIGTILPETESSGRILSNLIETMFSHPEQYLAHESEAINKDGSRYWISWSNRPLFDEHGVLIGMLSVGNDITERRAYEHQLVYQANYDLVTGLPNRNLLTDRLNHDIAVFTRSKGFLGLLTLDIDNFKIINDTLGHDAGNQFLFAFSKRLLDVIRKSDTVARLGGDEFAILPVGLPNGEGAAVMAEKILSSLSVPFMIGERELYVTVSIGIASYPADGNTVELLLQNSEAAMYEAKKEGKNDFRFFTDDLNTKMHQRLALETSLHHALENNEFLLYYQPQVDTATGEIIGMEALIRWQRADGSIVPPLAFIPSLEDSGLIVSVGEWVLETACRDAKLMSDKAGRDLTLSVNISARQFSRSDIVEHIAFILEETGLKPESLRLELTESLLMGDTESTLERLHKLKELGISLSIDDFGTGYSSLSYLKKLPISELKIDRAFVKNVPENKSDAVIVNTIITIAQCLDLNVVAEGVETEEQRQFLEKQKCPTFQGFLFSKPLPLEQFTKLLPSPAAKSQ
;
A
#
# COMPACT_ATOMS: atom_id res chain seq x y z
N MET A 1 -48.08 -16.85 56.42
CA MET A 1 -47.31 -15.62 56.18
C MET A 1 -46.37 -15.81 54.97
N ALA A 2 -46.92 -16.26 53.82
CA ALA A 2 -46.11 -16.66 52.65
C ALA A 2 -46.73 -16.23 51.28
N TYR A 3 -47.83 -15.49 51.29
CA TYR A 3 -48.51 -15.05 50.06
C TYR A 3 -48.42 -13.54 49.80
N ARG A 4 -47.75 -12.78 50.68
CA ARG A 4 -47.67 -11.32 50.61
C ARG A 4 -46.35 -10.79 50.02
N ASN A 5 -45.35 -11.66 49.84
CA ASN A 5 -44.04 -11.30 49.27
C ASN A 5 -43.87 -11.66 47.78
N ILE A 6 -44.82 -12.39 47.17
CA ILE A 6 -44.76 -12.73 45.73
C ILE A 6 -45.41 -11.63 44.86
N ILE A 7 -46.40 -10.90 45.40
CA ILE A 7 -47.09 -9.83 44.65
C ILE A 7 -46.25 -8.54 44.57
N ILE A 8 -45.33 -8.30 45.52
CA ILE A 8 -44.46 -7.11 45.50
C ILE A 8 -43.27 -7.30 44.53
N ILE A 9 -42.84 -8.54 44.26
CA ILE A 9 -41.78 -8.81 43.28
C ILE A 9 -42.30 -8.76 41.83
N ILE A 10 -43.59 -9.06 41.59
CA ILE A 10 -44.20 -8.96 40.26
C ILE A 10 -44.59 -7.52 39.89
N THR A 11 -44.79 -6.64 40.88
CA THR A 11 -45.17 -5.24 40.62
C THR A 11 -43.96 -4.33 40.34
N VAL A 12 -42.75 -4.70 40.76
CA VAL A 12 -41.52 -3.93 40.48
C VAL A 12 -40.87 -4.33 39.14
N TYR A 13 -41.21 -5.50 38.57
CA TYR A 13 -40.70 -5.93 37.26
C TYR A 13 -41.45 -5.31 36.06
N PHE A 14 -42.62 -4.68 36.28
CA PHE A 14 -43.40 -4.01 35.24
C PHE A 14 -43.21 -2.48 35.19
N LEU A 15 -42.38 -1.91 36.06
CA LEU A 15 -42.07 -0.47 36.13
C LEU A 15 -40.71 -0.08 35.53
N LEU A 16 -40.04 -1.00 34.82
CA LEU A 16 -38.84 -0.76 34.01
C LEU A 16 -39.07 -1.12 32.53
N LEU A 17 -40.29 -0.92 32.04
CA LEU A 17 -40.54 -0.85 30.60
C LEU A 17 -40.22 0.58 30.15
N PRO A 18 -39.27 0.81 29.22
CA PRO A 18 -39.12 2.11 28.60
C PRO A 18 -40.42 2.46 27.88
N CYS A 19 -41.09 3.49 28.42
CA CYS A 19 -42.23 4.16 27.84
C CYS A 19 -41.74 5.01 26.66
N SER A 20 -41.77 4.47 25.45
CA SER A 20 -41.85 5.25 24.21
C SER A 20 -42.02 4.31 23.01
N ALA A 21 -43.22 3.77 22.84
CA ALA A 21 -43.68 3.28 21.54
C ALA A 21 -44.77 4.24 21.02
N LEU A 22 -44.38 5.51 20.79
CA LEU A 22 -45.01 6.24 19.71
C LEU A 22 -44.48 5.59 18.44
N ALA A 23 -45.36 5.02 17.62
CA ALA A 23 -44.98 4.51 16.30
C ALA A 23 -44.36 5.67 15.50
N GLU A 24 -43.04 5.71 15.40
CA GLU A 24 -42.33 6.70 14.59
C GLU A 24 -42.86 6.60 13.16
N ARG A 25 -43.40 7.71 12.65
CA ARG A 25 -43.82 7.82 11.25
C ARG A 25 -42.62 7.41 10.36
N PRO A 26 -42.85 6.65 9.28
CA PRO A 26 -41.75 6.26 8.41
C PRO A 26 -41.12 7.50 7.75
N VAL A 27 -39.79 7.52 7.71
CA VAL A 27 -38.98 8.52 7.02
C VAL A 27 -39.23 8.38 5.52
N ARG A 28 -39.74 9.44 4.90
CA ARG A 28 -40.06 9.50 3.47
C ARG A 28 -38.81 9.91 2.69
N VAL A 29 -38.37 9.06 1.77
CA VAL A 29 -37.10 9.23 1.05
C VAL A 29 -37.37 9.43 -0.43
N GLY A 30 -37.12 10.63 -0.94
CA GLY A 30 -37.09 10.92 -2.36
C GLY A 30 -35.86 10.30 -3.02
N VAL A 31 -36.09 9.61 -4.14
CA VAL A 31 -35.01 8.99 -4.93
C VAL A 31 -35.29 9.16 -6.42
N TYR A 32 -34.22 9.36 -7.18
CA TYR A 32 -34.28 9.41 -8.64
C TYR A 32 -33.15 8.55 -9.22
N ASP A 33 -33.29 8.16 -10.49
CA ASP A 33 -32.31 7.30 -11.14
C ASP A 33 -31.01 8.06 -11.40
N ASN A 34 -29.92 7.61 -10.78
CA ASN A 34 -28.58 8.18 -10.86
C ASN A 34 -27.52 7.09 -10.59
N PRO A 35 -27.39 6.10 -11.48
CA PRO A 35 -26.47 4.98 -11.27
C PRO A 35 -25.00 5.44 -11.22
N PRO A 36 -24.15 4.85 -10.34
CA PRO A 36 -24.43 3.77 -9.39
C PRO A 36 -24.92 4.25 -8.00
N LEU A 37 -25.10 5.56 -7.80
CA LEU A 37 -25.44 6.15 -6.50
C LEU A 37 -26.87 5.83 -6.06
N ALA A 38 -27.81 5.86 -7.00
CA ALA A 38 -29.17 5.35 -6.84
C ALA A 38 -29.65 4.76 -8.17
N ILE A 39 -30.27 3.59 -8.10
CA ILE A 39 -30.77 2.81 -9.23
C ILE A 39 -32.25 2.54 -8.96
N VAL A 40 -33.10 3.04 -9.83
CA VAL A 40 -34.57 2.91 -9.70
C VAL A 40 -35.06 1.97 -10.80
N SER A 41 -35.23 0.69 -10.46
CA SER A 41 -35.74 -0.35 -11.37
C SER A 41 -37.18 -0.77 -11.00
N GLY A 42 -38.15 0.10 -11.26
CA GLY A 42 -39.55 -0.11 -10.92
C GLY A 42 -39.90 0.22 -9.46
N ALA A 43 -41.20 0.10 -9.11
CA ALA A 43 -41.74 0.60 -7.82
C ALA A 43 -41.19 -0.12 -6.57
N GLU A 44 -40.63 -1.33 -6.70
CA GLU A 44 -40.20 -2.16 -5.56
C GLU A 44 -38.69 -2.49 -5.54
N LYS A 45 -37.91 -2.08 -6.55
CA LYS A 45 -36.46 -2.35 -6.64
C LYS A 45 -35.67 -1.05 -6.72
N ILE A 46 -35.48 -0.44 -5.55
CA ILE A 46 -34.64 0.75 -5.35
C ILE A 46 -33.36 0.30 -4.64
N SER A 47 -32.21 0.58 -5.25
CA SER A 47 -30.91 0.09 -4.80
C SER A 47 -29.81 1.10 -5.20
N GLY A 48 -28.57 0.92 -4.77
CA GLY A 48 -27.47 1.84 -5.08
C GLY A 48 -26.72 2.27 -3.83
N ILE A 49 -25.57 2.89 -3.98
CA ILE A 49 -24.65 3.21 -2.87
C ILE A 49 -25.37 4.01 -1.77
N HIS A 50 -26.00 5.13 -2.13
CA HIS A 50 -26.70 5.99 -1.17
C HIS A 50 -27.92 5.29 -0.56
N VAL A 51 -28.64 4.50 -1.37
CA VAL A 51 -29.85 3.80 -0.92
C VAL A 51 -29.50 2.74 0.12
N ASP A 52 -28.47 1.92 -0.15
CA ASP A 52 -28.09 0.81 0.72
C ASP A 52 -27.43 1.31 2.01
N ILE A 53 -26.65 2.40 1.95
CA ILE A 53 -26.12 3.08 3.14
C ILE A 53 -27.28 3.59 4.01
N LEU A 54 -28.25 4.32 3.44
CA LEU A 54 -29.37 4.86 4.22
C LEU A 54 -30.25 3.76 4.82
N LYS A 55 -30.51 2.66 4.08
CA LYS A 55 -31.24 1.50 4.61
C LYS A 55 -30.54 0.89 5.83
N ASN A 56 -29.20 0.84 5.82
CA ASN A 56 -28.44 0.34 6.96
C ASN A 56 -28.52 1.28 8.17
N ILE A 57 -28.41 2.59 7.94
CA ILE A 57 -28.57 3.60 8.99
C ILE A 57 -29.97 3.50 9.61
N ALA A 58 -31.02 3.49 8.78
CA ALA A 58 -32.40 3.35 9.23
C ALA A 58 -32.62 2.07 10.04
N SER A 59 -31.98 0.96 9.65
CA SER A 59 -32.05 -0.30 10.42
C SER A 59 -31.40 -0.19 11.80
N LYS A 60 -30.30 0.57 11.94
CA LYS A 60 -29.61 0.76 13.23
C LYS A 60 -30.34 1.74 14.15
N GLU A 61 -31.02 2.72 13.56
CA GLU A 61 -31.76 3.76 14.28
C GLU A 61 -33.27 3.43 14.39
N HIS A 62 -33.69 2.25 13.92
CA HIS A 62 -35.07 1.74 13.95
C HIS A 62 -36.12 2.55 13.17
N TRP A 63 -35.71 3.21 12.09
CA TRP A 63 -36.60 3.97 11.23
C TRP A 63 -37.29 3.09 10.17
N GLY A 64 -38.59 3.28 9.98
CA GLY A 64 -39.28 2.80 8.77
C GLY A 64 -38.95 3.70 7.59
N LEU A 65 -38.57 3.15 6.43
CA LEU A 65 -38.33 3.95 5.22
C LEU A 65 -39.46 3.80 4.20
N THR A 66 -39.96 4.91 3.66
CA THR A 66 -40.90 4.93 2.53
C THR A 66 -40.26 5.66 1.35
N PHE A 67 -39.94 4.95 0.27
CA PHE A 67 -39.32 5.57 -0.89
C PHE A 67 -40.34 6.19 -1.84
N VAL A 68 -40.03 7.39 -2.33
CA VAL A 68 -40.83 8.13 -3.30
C VAL A 68 -39.96 8.37 -4.54
N SER A 69 -40.23 7.62 -5.61
CA SER A 69 -39.49 7.77 -6.86
C SER A 69 -39.99 8.94 -7.72
N GLY A 70 -39.09 9.52 -8.51
CA GLY A 70 -39.39 10.61 -9.43
C GLY A 70 -38.14 11.06 -10.19
N ASN A 71 -38.21 12.22 -10.84
CA ASN A 71 -37.02 12.90 -11.35
C ASN A 71 -36.46 13.88 -10.31
N LEU A 72 -35.23 14.38 -10.53
CA LEU A 72 -34.56 15.29 -9.61
C LEU A 72 -35.39 16.56 -9.31
N THR A 73 -36.01 17.17 -10.32
CA THR A 73 -36.83 18.38 -10.14
C THR A 73 -38.02 18.13 -9.21
N GLN A 74 -38.76 17.06 -9.44
CA GLN A 74 -39.87 16.65 -8.58
C GLN A 74 -39.39 16.30 -7.16
N GLY A 75 -38.22 15.68 -7.03
CA GLY A 75 -37.60 15.40 -5.73
C GLY A 75 -37.29 16.68 -4.94
N ILE A 76 -36.72 17.69 -5.60
CA ILE A 76 -36.43 19.00 -5.00
C ILE A 76 -37.72 19.71 -4.57
N GLU A 77 -38.75 19.73 -5.43
CA GLU A 77 -40.04 20.34 -5.10
C GLU A 77 -40.72 19.67 -3.89
N ARG A 78 -40.73 18.33 -3.86
CA ARG A 78 -41.25 17.55 -2.75
C ARG A 78 -40.47 17.77 -1.46
N LEU A 79 -39.15 17.93 -1.54
CA LEU A 79 -38.31 18.24 -0.38
C LEU A 79 -38.64 19.63 0.17
N LYS A 80 -38.79 20.64 -0.71
CA LYS A 80 -39.20 22.00 -0.31
C LYS A 80 -40.58 22.02 0.32
N ALA A 81 -41.51 21.23 -0.20
CA ALA A 81 -42.88 21.12 0.32
C ALA A 81 -42.96 20.29 1.62
N GLY A 82 -41.86 19.67 2.08
CA GLY A 82 -41.86 18.77 3.24
C GLY A 82 -42.64 17.48 3.01
N GLU A 83 -42.90 17.11 1.75
CA GLU A 83 -43.56 15.86 1.36
C GLU A 83 -42.63 14.64 1.48
N ILE A 84 -41.32 14.87 1.46
CA ILE A 84 -40.27 13.91 1.77
C ILE A 84 -39.34 14.48 2.85
N ASP A 85 -38.77 13.59 3.65
CA ASP A 85 -37.88 13.93 4.78
C ASP A 85 -36.40 13.89 4.36
N ILE A 86 -36.05 13.11 3.34
CA ILE A 86 -34.69 12.98 2.78
C ILE A 86 -34.76 12.95 1.26
N LEU A 87 -33.87 13.64 0.54
CA LEU A 87 -33.63 13.46 -0.89
C LEU A 87 -32.21 12.91 -1.13
N LEU A 88 -32.10 11.86 -1.94
CA LEU A 88 -30.82 11.24 -2.28
C LEU A 88 -30.76 10.70 -3.71
N PRO A 89 -29.55 10.63 -4.30
CA PRO A 89 -28.36 11.41 -3.95
C PRO A 89 -28.55 12.90 -4.30
N LEU A 90 -28.02 13.87 -3.54
CA LEU A 90 -28.01 15.27 -3.97
C LEU A 90 -26.62 15.89 -3.86
N ALA A 91 -26.18 16.53 -4.93
CA ALA A 91 -24.96 17.33 -4.93
C ALA A 91 -25.12 18.57 -4.03
N TYR A 92 -24.18 18.75 -3.11
CA TYR A 92 -24.08 19.92 -2.26
C TYR A 92 -23.71 21.16 -3.07
N SER A 93 -24.31 22.29 -2.73
CA SER A 93 -23.88 23.61 -3.18
C SER A 93 -24.36 24.67 -2.18
N VAL A 94 -23.59 25.76 -2.07
CA VAL A 94 -23.92 26.91 -1.20
C VAL A 94 -25.30 27.50 -1.54
N GLU A 95 -25.70 27.47 -2.82
CA GLU A 95 -27.04 27.91 -3.23
C GLU A 95 -28.15 26.99 -2.71
N ARG A 96 -27.93 25.68 -2.67
CA ARG A 96 -28.92 24.71 -2.18
C ARG A 96 -28.99 24.68 -0.66
N GLU A 97 -27.92 24.99 0.04
CA GLU A 97 -27.90 25.14 1.50
C GLU A 97 -28.80 26.30 2.00
N LYS A 98 -29.08 27.28 1.13
CA LYS A 98 -30.08 28.31 1.43
C LYS A 98 -31.50 27.73 1.55
N ASP A 99 -31.79 26.66 0.82
CA ASP A 99 -33.13 26.07 0.72
C ASP A 99 -33.27 24.74 1.50
N PHE A 100 -32.17 24.06 1.80
CA PHE A 100 -32.13 22.72 2.39
C PHE A 100 -31.02 22.59 3.43
N ASP A 101 -31.22 21.70 4.40
CA ASP A 101 -30.14 21.26 5.26
C ASP A 101 -29.44 20.05 4.62
N PHE A 102 -28.16 19.86 4.93
CA PHE A 102 -27.38 18.71 4.49
C PHE A 102 -26.72 18.06 5.69
N ASN A 103 -26.49 16.75 5.62
CA ASN A 103 -25.69 16.08 6.62
C ASN A 103 -24.21 16.51 6.52
N GLY A 104 -23.51 16.61 7.65
CA GLY A 104 -22.18 17.18 7.77
C GLY A 104 -21.07 16.32 7.14
N ILE A 105 -21.24 15.00 7.11
CA ILE A 105 -20.26 14.07 6.53
C ILE A 105 -20.72 13.68 5.12
N ASN A 106 -19.95 13.99 4.07
CA ASN A 106 -20.32 13.57 2.72
C ASN A 106 -20.56 12.06 2.64
N VAL A 107 -21.50 11.62 1.78
CA VAL A 107 -21.71 10.18 1.55
C VAL A 107 -20.64 9.69 0.60
N VAL A 108 -20.46 10.38 -0.55
CA VAL A 108 -19.34 10.19 -1.48
C VAL A 108 -18.93 11.53 -2.09
N VAL A 109 -17.69 11.62 -2.60
CA VAL A 109 -17.23 12.76 -3.40
C VAL A 109 -17.18 12.35 -4.87
N ASN A 110 -17.80 13.14 -5.75
CA ASN A 110 -17.86 12.90 -7.19
C ASN A 110 -17.32 14.13 -7.94
N TRP A 111 -16.48 13.95 -8.94
CA TRP A 111 -15.96 15.06 -9.76
C TRP A 111 -16.26 14.86 -11.24
N GLY A 112 -16.15 15.94 -11.99
CA GLY A 112 -16.18 15.93 -13.45
C GLY A 112 -14.83 15.47 -13.98
N GLN A 113 -14.86 14.65 -15.03
CA GLN A 113 -13.66 14.18 -15.70
C GLN A 113 -13.88 14.21 -17.20
N ILE A 114 -12.83 14.61 -17.92
CA ILE A 114 -12.82 14.54 -19.37
C ILE A 114 -12.51 13.10 -19.80
N TYR A 115 -13.31 12.60 -20.72
CA TYR A 115 -13.06 11.35 -21.42
C TYR A 115 -12.79 11.62 -22.89
N THR A 116 -11.82 10.93 -23.46
CA THR A 116 -11.47 11.02 -24.88
C THR A 116 -11.63 9.65 -25.55
N PRO A 117 -11.75 9.60 -26.88
CA PRO A 117 -11.54 8.35 -27.60
C PRO A 117 -10.09 7.88 -27.39
N LYS A 118 -9.86 6.56 -27.31
CA LYS A 118 -8.51 5.97 -27.10
C LYS A 118 -7.42 6.45 -28.07
N SER A 119 -7.80 6.93 -29.25
CA SER A 119 -6.89 7.46 -30.27
C SER A 119 -6.45 8.91 -30.04
N LYS A 120 -7.05 9.63 -29.08
CA LYS A 120 -6.77 11.03 -28.77
C LYS A 120 -6.33 11.18 -27.33
N SER A 121 -5.22 11.88 -27.12
CA SER A 121 -4.70 12.21 -25.79
C SER A 121 -4.90 13.70 -25.54
N MET A 122 -5.43 14.04 -24.37
CA MET A 122 -5.51 15.40 -23.85
C MET A 122 -4.98 15.37 -22.43
N GLN A 123 -3.98 16.18 -22.15
CA GLN A 123 -3.23 16.15 -20.89
C GLN A 123 -3.51 17.40 -20.06
N SER A 124 -3.91 18.50 -20.70
CA SER A 124 -4.16 19.78 -20.04
C SER A 124 -5.45 20.45 -20.52
N PHE A 125 -5.98 21.39 -19.72
CA PHE A 125 -7.13 22.19 -20.13
C PHE A 125 -6.88 23.00 -21.41
N LEU A 126 -5.63 23.37 -21.70
CA LEU A 126 -5.26 24.09 -22.92
C LEU A 126 -5.49 23.26 -24.18
N ASP A 127 -5.40 21.93 -24.08
CA ASP A 127 -5.63 21.01 -25.20
C ASP A 127 -7.09 20.99 -25.69
N LEU A 128 -7.99 21.56 -24.88
CA LEU A 128 -9.43 21.63 -25.13
C LEU A 128 -9.81 22.82 -26.02
N ASP A 129 -8.91 23.78 -26.24
CA ASP A 129 -9.23 24.95 -27.05
C ASP A 129 -9.55 24.57 -28.51
N GLY A 130 -10.66 25.11 -29.03
CA GLY A 130 -11.16 24.82 -30.38
C GLY A 130 -11.63 23.36 -30.62
N LYS A 131 -11.64 22.49 -29.61
CA LYS A 131 -12.09 21.09 -29.72
C LYS A 131 -13.60 20.95 -29.60
N VAL A 132 -14.16 19.85 -30.14
CA VAL A 132 -15.58 19.52 -30.02
C VAL A 132 -15.81 18.65 -28.79
N ILE A 133 -16.56 19.15 -27.81
CA ILE A 133 -16.74 18.50 -26.50
C ILE A 133 -18.22 18.16 -26.28
N ALA A 134 -18.52 16.89 -26.04
CA ALA A 134 -19.85 16.44 -25.65
C ALA A 134 -20.13 16.73 -24.17
N VAL A 135 -21.29 17.30 -23.86
CA VAL A 135 -21.68 17.74 -22.51
C VAL A 135 -23.15 17.43 -22.25
N VAL A 136 -23.54 17.19 -21.01
CA VAL A 136 -24.93 16.90 -20.64
C VAL A 136 -25.67 18.18 -20.26
N ARG A 137 -26.85 18.41 -20.83
CA ARG A 137 -27.69 19.59 -20.55
C ARG A 137 -28.11 19.63 -19.08
N ASN A 138 -28.14 20.84 -18.50
CA ASN A 138 -28.57 21.07 -17.11
C ASN A 138 -27.82 20.21 -16.07
N ASN A 139 -26.60 19.77 -16.40
CA ASN A 139 -25.77 18.99 -15.50
C ASN A 139 -24.75 19.89 -14.79
N ILE A 140 -24.57 19.69 -13.49
CA ILE A 140 -23.65 20.48 -12.67
C ILE A 140 -22.19 20.39 -13.18
N GLN A 141 -21.79 19.25 -13.75
CA GLN A 141 -20.46 19.09 -14.34
C GLN A 141 -20.32 19.91 -15.62
N TYR A 142 -21.38 20.05 -16.42
CA TYR A 142 -21.33 20.91 -17.59
C TYR A 142 -21.23 22.39 -17.19
N THR A 143 -22.05 22.85 -16.23
CA THR A 143 -22.00 24.25 -15.78
C THR A 143 -20.63 24.62 -15.22
N ALA A 144 -20.05 23.78 -14.38
CA ALA A 144 -18.72 24.02 -13.82
C ALA A 144 -17.62 23.95 -14.89
N PHE A 145 -17.70 22.99 -15.81
CA PHE A 145 -16.78 22.91 -16.94
C PHE A 145 -16.82 24.16 -17.81
N LYS A 146 -18.02 24.65 -18.14
CA LYS A 146 -18.20 25.85 -18.95
C LYS A 146 -17.66 27.09 -18.24
N HIS A 147 -17.96 27.25 -16.95
CA HIS A 147 -17.42 28.37 -16.16
C HIS A 147 -15.89 28.35 -16.12
N MET A 148 -15.30 27.15 -16.03
CA MET A 148 -13.86 26.97 -16.10
C MET A 148 -13.29 27.36 -17.47
N MET A 149 -13.88 26.91 -18.59
CA MET A 149 -13.44 27.29 -19.94
C MET A 149 -13.53 28.80 -20.18
N ASP A 150 -14.63 29.43 -19.74
CA ASP A 150 -14.84 30.88 -19.84
C ASP A 150 -13.79 31.66 -19.02
N GLN A 151 -13.42 31.18 -17.82
CA GLN A 151 -12.38 31.79 -16.98
C GLN A 151 -10.99 31.78 -17.66
N PHE A 152 -10.69 30.75 -18.45
CA PHE A 152 -9.41 30.63 -19.17
C PHE A 152 -9.45 31.21 -20.59
N SER A 153 -10.56 31.85 -21.00
CA SER A 153 -10.77 32.34 -22.37
C SER A 153 -10.60 31.26 -23.46
N LEU A 154 -10.86 30.00 -23.11
CA LEU A 154 -10.81 28.86 -24.04
C LEU A 154 -12.16 28.71 -24.72
N ASN A 155 -12.15 28.42 -26.02
CA ASN A 155 -13.35 28.41 -26.85
C ASN A 155 -13.62 27.03 -27.49
N PRO A 156 -13.85 25.97 -26.70
CA PRO A 156 -14.31 24.70 -27.25
C PRO A 156 -15.72 24.82 -27.83
N ARG A 157 -16.03 23.95 -28.81
CA ARG A 157 -17.37 23.81 -29.38
C ARG A 157 -18.15 22.74 -28.62
N TYR A 158 -19.28 23.10 -28.01
CA TYR A 158 -20.07 22.17 -27.22
C TYR A 158 -21.10 21.40 -28.06
N VAL A 159 -21.23 20.09 -27.81
CA VAL A 159 -22.31 19.23 -28.30
C VAL A 159 -23.15 18.79 -27.11
N GLU A 160 -24.31 19.40 -26.95
CA GLU A 160 -25.19 19.13 -25.81
C GLU A 160 -26.08 17.89 -26.02
N VAL A 161 -26.01 16.93 -25.09
CA VAL A 161 -26.81 15.69 -25.07
C VAL A 161 -27.62 15.55 -23.78
N ASP A 162 -28.51 14.57 -23.73
CA ASP A 162 -29.47 14.40 -22.62
C ASP A 162 -28.92 13.61 -21.42
N ASP A 163 -27.92 12.74 -21.64
CA ASP A 163 -27.39 11.83 -20.63
C ASP A 163 -25.91 11.46 -20.92
N PHE A 164 -25.24 10.87 -19.91
CA PHE A 164 -23.83 10.46 -20.04
C PHE A 164 -23.62 9.26 -20.98
N GLU A 165 -24.63 8.40 -21.20
CA GLU A 165 -24.51 7.28 -22.15
C GLU A 165 -24.35 7.81 -23.58
N LYS A 166 -25.09 8.86 -23.95
CA LYS A 166 -24.97 9.53 -25.25
C LYS A 166 -23.61 10.22 -25.41
N VAL A 167 -23.03 10.80 -24.34
CA VAL A 167 -21.66 11.36 -24.37
C VAL A 167 -20.66 10.27 -24.77
N PHE A 168 -20.69 9.13 -24.08
CA PHE A 168 -19.79 8.01 -24.35
C PHE A 168 -20.05 7.36 -25.72
N ALA A 169 -21.31 7.31 -26.18
CA ALA A 169 -21.65 6.84 -27.51
C ALA A 169 -21.06 7.73 -28.63
N LEU A 170 -21.06 9.05 -28.45
CA LEU A 170 -20.44 10.00 -29.40
C LEU A 170 -18.92 9.88 -29.42
N LEU A 171 -18.28 9.69 -28.26
CA LEU A 171 -16.85 9.45 -28.13
C LEU A 171 -16.44 8.15 -28.84
N LYS A 172 -17.17 7.05 -28.61
CA LYS A 172 -16.95 5.76 -29.29
C LYS A 172 -17.03 5.88 -30.82
N GLN A 173 -17.92 6.75 -31.32
CA GLN A 173 -18.09 7.01 -32.75
C GLN A 173 -17.07 8.02 -33.31
N ASN A 174 -16.14 8.54 -32.49
CA ASN A 174 -15.19 9.60 -32.86
C ASN A 174 -15.88 10.88 -33.40
N LYS A 175 -17.13 11.14 -33.02
CA LYS A 175 -17.89 12.33 -33.45
C LYS A 175 -17.55 13.59 -32.66
N VAL A 176 -16.95 13.41 -31.48
CA VAL A 176 -16.47 14.47 -30.59
C VAL A 176 -15.04 14.14 -30.17
N ASP A 177 -14.26 15.17 -29.84
CA ASP A 177 -12.87 15.04 -29.41
C ASP A 177 -12.76 14.64 -27.94
N ALA A 178 -13.70 15.11 -27.13
CA ALA A 178 -13.76 14.88 -25.69
C ALA A 178 -15.20 14.88 -25.18
N GLY A 179 -15.43 14.39 -23.96
CA GLY A 179 -16.72 14.37 -23.30
C GLY A 179 -16.60 14.60 -21.81
N VAL A 180 -17.51 15.41 -21.25
CA VAL A 180 -17.58 15.72 -19.82
C VAL A 180 -18.50 14.73 -19.13
N VAL A 181 -17.96 13.93 -18.20
CA VAL A 181 -18.71 12.89 -17.49
C VAL A 181 -18.32 12.86 -16.01
N GLY A 182 -19.27 12.47 -15.13
CA GLY A 182 -18.97 12.29 -13.71
C GLY A 182 -18.17 11.00 -13.44
N ARG A 183 -17.21 11.05 -12.50
CA ARG A 183 -16.28 9.96 -12.18
C ARG A 183 -16.94 8.59 -12.02
N PHE A 184 -17.97 8.48 -11.17
CA PHE A 184 -18.60 7.18 -10.90
C PHE A 184 -19.30 6.58 -12.13
N PHE A 185 -19.94 7.41 -12.95
CA PHE A 185 -20.51 6.93 -14.21
C PHE A 185 -19.40 6.48 -15.16
N GLY A 186 -18.33 7.27 -15.26
CA GLY A 186 -17.17 6.98 -16.10
C GLY A 186 -16.52 5.65 -15.72
N MET A 187 -16.18 5.44 -14.45
CA MET A 187 -15.59 4.19 -13.94
C MET A 187 -16.41 2.95 -14.27
N VAL A 188 -17.74 3.02 -14.17
CA VAL A 188 -18.61 1.87 -14.43
C VAL A 188 -18.82 1.62 -15.93
N ASN A 189 -18.65 2.63 -16.79
CA ASN A 189 -19.02 2.56 -18.21
C ASN A 189 -17.85 2.68 -19.20
N GLU A 190 -16.63 3.05 -18.78
CA GLU A 190 -15.50 3.26 -19.68
C GLU A 190 -15.17 2.02 -20.51
N GLY A 191 -15.16 0.83 -19.89
CA GLY A 191 -14.95 -0.44 -20.57
C GLY A 191 -16.04 -0.78 -21.58
N LYS A 192 -17.32 -0.47 -21.27
CA LYS A 192 -18.48 -0.69 -22.15
C LYS A 192 -18.38 0.13 -23.44
N TYR A 193 -17.88 1.36 -23.35
CA TYR A 193 -17.84 2.29 -24.49
C TYR A 193 -16.46 2.43 -25.15
N GLY A 194 -15.40 1.85 -24.56
CA GLY A 194 -14.05 1.88 -25.15
C GLY A 194 -13.42 3.27 -25.17
N VAL A 195 -13.81 4.11 -24.22
CA VAL A 195 -13.28 5.48 -24.02
C VAL A 195 -12.20 5.45 -22.94
N SER A 196 -11.32 6.45 -22.93
CA SER A 196 -10.28 6.59 -21.91
C SER A 196 -10.50 7.86 -21.09
N PRO A 197 -10.35 7.79 -19.76
CA PRO A 197 -10.29 9.00 -18.95
C PRO A 197 -9.02 9.78 -19.30
N SER A 198 -9.14 11.10 -19.37
CA SER A 198 -8.00 12.01 -19.38
C SER A 198 -7.66 12.42 -17.93
N PRO A 199 -6.44 12.92 -17.67
CA PRO A 199 -6.05 13.46 -16.35
C PRO A 199 -6.80 14.75 -15.99
N ILE A 200 -7.58 15.31 -16.91
CA ILE A 200 -8.33 16.55 -16.71
C ILE A 200 -9.57 16.24 -15.87
N VAL A 201 -9.42 16.40 -14.56
CA VAL A 201 -10.49 16.34 -13.56
C VAL A 201 -10.81 17.74 -13.07
N PHE A 202 -12.06 17.97 -12.69
CA PHE A 202 -12.50 19.27 -12.20
C PHE A 202 -13.73 19.15 -11.33
N ASN A 203 -13.92 20.17 -10.51
CA ASN A 203 -15.14 20.38 -9.75
C ASN A 203 -15.51 19.16 -8.87
N PRO A 204 -14.71 18.87 -7.82
CA PRO A 204 -15.12 17.92 -6.80
C PRO A 204 -16.41 18.41 -6.14
N ILE A 205 -17.42 17.54 -6.15
CA ILE A 205 -18.74 17.80 -5.61
C ILE A 205 -19.04 16.73 -4.58
N GLU A 206 -19.28 17.18 -3.37
CA GLU A 206 -19.80 16.31 -2.33
C GLU A 206 -21.25 15.94 -2.62
N VAL A 207 -21.53 14.64 -2.59
CA VAL A 207 -22.88 14.12 -2.69
C VAL A 207 -23.34 13.76 -1.29
N ARG A 208 -24.37 14.46 -0.84
CA ARG A 208 -24.90 14.41 0.52
C ARG A 208 -26.38 13.98 0.50
N TYR A 209 -26.92 13.69 1.68
CA TYR A 209 -28.35 13.63 1.88
C TYR A 209 -28.88 15.03 2.15
N ALA A 210 -29.97 15.40 1.49
CA ALA A 210 -30.61 16.70 1.67
C ALA A 210 -31.91 16.55 2.47
N PHE A 211 -32.18 17.51 3.34
CA PHE A 211 -33.30 17.53 4.27
C PHE A 211 -34.08 18.85 4.11
N PRO A 212 -35.38 18.89 4.43
CA PRO A 212 -36.10 20.15 4.48
C PRO A 212 -35.49 21.05 5.56
N LYS A 213 -35.31 22.32 5.23
CA LYS A 213 -34.59 23.28 6.07
C LYS A 213 -35.22 23.44 7.45
N GLY A 214 -34.40 23.37 8.50
CA GLY A 214 -34.79 23.54 9.88
C GLY A 214 -35.64 22.39 10.45
N THR A 215 -35.63 21.20 9.83
CA THR A 215 -36.42 20.05 10.27
C THR A 215 -35.59 18.81 10.54
N ASN A 216 -36.02 18.01 11.53
CA ASN A 216 -35.43 16.73 11.93
C ASN A 216 -33.91 16.79 12.24
N PRO A 217 -33.42 17.69 13.11
CA PRO A 217 -31.99 17.76 13.46
C PRO A 217 -31.46 16.43 14.04
N ASP A 218 -32.31 15.72 14.77
CA ASP A 218 -31.99 14.39 15.31
C ASP A 218 -31.71 13.36 14.21
N LEU A 219 -32.45 13.45 13.08
CA LEU A 219 -32.28 12.58 11.92
C LEU A 219 -30.93 12.85 11.23
N VAL A 220 -30.57 14.13 11.08
CA VAL A 220 -29.30 14.57 10.48
C VAL A 220 -28.12 14.11 11.34
N GLN A 221 -28.18 14.36 12.65
CA GLN A 221 -27.14 13.99 13.60
C GLN A 221 -26.96 12.47 13.70
N ALA A 222 -28.07 11.71 13.70
CA ALA A 222 -28.03 10.26 13.68
C ALA A 222 -27.39 9.70 12.40
N ILE A 223 -27.72 10.29 11.24
CA ILE A 223 -27.09 9.95 9.96
C ILE A 223 -25.58 10.22 10.00
N ASP A 224 -25.13 11.40 10.44
CA ASP A 224 -23.70 11.72 10.52
C ASP A 224 -22.96 10.81 11.49
N ARG A 225 -23.53 10.54 12.67
CA ARG A 225 -22.94 9.62 13.65
C ARG A 225 -22.75 8.22 13.06
N GLN A 226 -23.75 7.69 12.37
CA GLN A 226 -23.65 6.36 11.76
C GLN A 226 -22.73 6.35 10.55
N LEU A 227 -22.73 7.40 9.72
CA LEU A 227 -21.82 7.53 8.59
C LEU A 227 -20.36 7.61 9.06
N ALA A 228 -20.05 8.40 10.10
CA ALA A 228 -18.72 8.47 10.70
C ALA A 228 -18.24 7.10 11.16
N ALA A 229 -19.08 6.41 11.95
CA ALA A 229 -18.76 5.08 12.48
C ALA A 229 -18.57 4.05 11.37
N MET A 230 -19.40 4.09 10.32
CA MET A 230 -19.30 3.16 9.19
C MET A 230 -18.09 3.47 8.29
N LYS A 231 -17.74 4.74 8.08
CA LYS A 231 -16.54 5.12 7.32
C LYS A 231 -15.23 4.76 8.05
N ALA A 232 -15.22 4.72 9.37
CA ALA A 232 -14.04 4.34 10.16
C ALA A 232 -13.77 2.82 10.18
N ASP A 233 -14.79 1.98 9.96
CA ASP A 233 -14.66 0.51 9.96
C ASP A 233 -14.56 -0.05 8.52
N PRO A 234 -13.40 -0.61 8.12
CA PRO A 234 -13.20 -1.20 6.80
C PRO A 234 -14.14 -2.38 6.46
N ASN A 235 -14.79 -3.00 7.44
CA ASN A 235 -15.72 -4.11 7.22
C ASN A 235 -17.19 -3.67 7.29
N SER A 236 -17.47 -2.37 7.40
CA SER A 236 -18.82 -1.84 7.53
C SER A 236 -19.68 -2.01 6.27
N SER A 237 -21.00 -1.88 6.46
CA SER A 237 -21.99 -1.80 5.37
C SER A 237 -21.74 -0.66 4.39
N TYR A 238 -21.01 0.40 4.79
CA TYR A 238 -20.61 1.48 3.88
C TYR A 238 -19.62 0.96 2.85
N HIS A 239 -18.53 0.33 3.31
CA HIS A 239 -17.51 -0.24 2.43
C HIS A 239 -18.09 -1.37 1.57
N GLN A 240 -18.98 -2.20 2.13
CA GLN A 240 -19.68 -3.24 1.37
C GLN A 240 -20.61 -2.66 0.29
N ALA A 241 -21.31 -1.54 0.54
CA ALA A 241 -22.14 -0.89 -0.47
C ALA A 241 -21.29 -0.27 -1.59
N LEU A 242 -20.16 0.36 -1.26
CA LEU A 242 -19.19 0.82 -2.26
C LEU A 242 -18.65 -0.37 -3.06
N GLU A 243 -18.22 -1.43 -2.39
CA GLU A 243 -17.69 -2.65 -3.01
C GLU A 243 -18.71 -3.29 -3.98
N LYS A 244 -19.96 -3.46 -3.53
CA LYS A 244 -21.07 -4.04 -4.29
C LYS A 244 -21.40 -3.27 -5.57
N TYR A 245 -21.46 -1.95 -5.52
CA TYR A 245 -21.92 -1.12 -6.66
C TYR A 245 -20.79 -0.56 -7.51
N LEU A 246 -19.58 -0.47 -6.99
CA LEU A 246 -18.39 -0.04 -7.74
C LEU A 246 -17.56 -1.22 -8.27
N GLN A 247 -18.04 -2.46 -8.08
CA GLN A 247 -17.33 -3.71 -8.45
C GLN A 247 -15.89 -3.73 -7.93
N VAL A 248 -15.75 -3.64 -6.61
CA VAL A 248 -14.59 -4.23 -5.95
C VAL A 248 -15.03 -5.62 -5.49
N VAL A 249 -14.23 -6.66 -5.62
CA VAL A 249 -14.53 -7.98 -5.05
C VAL A 249 -13.29 -8.45 -4.30
N ASN A 250 -13.39 -8.60 -2.97
CA ASN A 250 -13.06 -9.84 -2.28
C ASN A 250 -13.22 -9.78 -0.75
N LYS A 251 -14.13 -10.61 -0.18
CA LYS A 251 -13.97 -11.26 1.14
C LYS A 251 -15.00 -12.40 1.36
N LYS A 252 -14.58 -13.54 1.95
CA LYS A 252 -15.43 -14.65 2.48
C LYS A 252 -15.11 -14.90 3.97
N GLY A 253 -16.11 -15.22 4.80
CA GLY A 253 -15.96 -15.54 6.24
C GLY A 253 -16.21 -17.01 6.63
N LEU A 254 -15.83 -17.41 7.85
CA LEU A 254 -15.77 -18.80 8.38
C LEU A 254 -17.11 -19.35 8.98
N PRO A 255 -17.33 -20.69 9.02
CA PRO A 255 -18.63 -21.30 9.36
C PRO A 255 -18.88 -21.60 10.85
N ALA A 256 -20.14 -21.58 11.26
CA ALA A 256 -20.60 -21.62 12.66
C ALA A 256 -20.42 -22.96 13.42
N TRP A 257 -20.16 -24.09 12.75
CA TRP A 257 -20.05 -25.41 13.40
C TRP A 257 -18.81 -25.55 14.31
N ILE A 258 -17.78 -24.72 14.07
CA ILE A 258 -16.51 -24.74 14.82
C ILE A 258 -16.72 -24.39 16.30
N LYS A 259 -17.72 -23.57 16.64
CA LYS A 259 -17.99 -23.18 18.04
C LYS A 259 -18.50 -24.35 18.90
N TRP A 260 -19.17 -25.33 18.32
CA TRP A 260 -19.72 -26.49 19.05
C TRP A 260 -18.68 -27.59 19.29
N VAL A 261 -17.68 -27.70 18.42
CA VAL A 261 -16.60 -28.67 18.56
C VAL A 261 -15.74 -28.37 19.79
N ILE A 262 -15.50 -27.09 20.08
CA ILE A 262 -14.66 -26.66 21.21
C ILE A 262 -15.31 -27.03 22.56
N ILE A 263 -16.64 -26.95 22.66
CA ILE A 263 -17.37 -27.28 23.91
C ILE A 263 -17.36 -28.79 24.18
N ILE A 264 -17.45 -29.62 23.13
CA ILE A 264 -17.47 -31.09 23.27
C ILE A 264 -16.11 -31.62 23.72
N ILE A 265 -15.01 -31.04 23.23
CA ILE A 265 -13.65 -31.45 23.60
C ILE A 265 -13.37 -31.17 25.08
N ALA A 266 -13.83 -30.03 25.61
CA ALA A 266 -13.62 -29.67 27.02
C ALA A 266 -14.32 -30.64 28.00
N LEU A 267 -15.51 -31.14 27.64
CA LEU A 267 -16.28 -32.09 28.44
C LEU A 267 -15.65 -33.50 28.45
N LEU A 268 -15.05 -33.91 27.33
CA LEU A 268 -14.41 -35.22 27.18
C LEU A 268 -13.13 -35.33 28.04
N CYS A 269 -12.35 -34.26 28.12
CA CYS A 269 -11.13 -34.22 28.92
C CYS A 269 -11.42 -34.39 30.43
N ALA A 270 -12.53 -33.86 30.95
CA ALA A 270 -12.89 -33.97 32.36
C ALA A 270 -13.22 -35.44 32.78
N VAL A 271 -13.79 -36.23 31.87
CA VAL A 271 -14.19 -37.63 32.14
C VAL A 271 -12.97 -38.57 32.20
N VAL A 272 -11.98 -38.34 31.34
CA VAL A 272 -10.76 -39.17 31.26
C VAL A 272 -9.90 -39.06 32.52
N VAL A 273 -9.88 -37.88 33.14
CA VAL A 273 -9.12 -37.65 34.38
C VAL A 273 -9.73 -38.40 35.56
N ALA A 274 -11.06 -38.44 35.67
CA ALA A 274 -11.75 -39.16 36.74
C ALA A 274 -11.58 -40.69 36.65
N LEU A 275 -11.62 -41.25 35.43
CA LEU A 275 -11.51 -42.69 35.19
C LEU A 275 -10.10 -43.23 35.55
N ASN A 276 -9.07 -42.42 35.29
CA ASN A 276 -7.68 -42.78 35.56
C ASN A 276 -7.32 -42.81 37.05
N ALA A 277 -8.04 -42.06 37.89
CA ALA A 277 -7.85 -42.08 39.33
C ALA A 277 -8.45 -43.37 39.96
N PHE A 278 -9.55 -43.87 39.40
CA PHE A 278 -10.27 -45.05 39.90
C PHE A 278 -9.50 -46.36 39.63
N LEU A 279 -8.96 -46.55 38.41
CA LEU A 279 -8.28 -47.78 38.00
C LEU A 279 -7.00 -48.09 38.79
N ARG A 280 -6.29 -47.06 39.26
CA ARG A 280 -5.04 -47.23 40.02
C ARG A 280 -5.27 -47.74 41.45
N HIS A 281 -6.48 -47.60 41.97
CA HIS A 281 -6.83 -48.06 43.31
C HIS A 281 -7.08 -49.57 43.38
N GLU A 282 -7.58 -50.19 42.30
CA GLU A 282 -8.05 -51.59 42.30
C GLU A 282 -6.95 -52.63 42.04
N ILE A 283 -5.91 -52.26 41.29
CA ILE A 283 -4.86 -53.21 40.85
C ILE A 283 -3.92 -53.65 41.99
N ARG A 284 -3.78 -52.86 43.07
CA ARG A 284 -2.82 -53.16 44.14
C ARG A 284 -3.23 -54.29 45.09
N GLN A 285 -4.49 -54.73 45.08
CA GLN A 285 -4.99 -55.69 46.08
C GLN A 285 -4.92 -57.16 45.65
N ARG A 286 -4.89 -57.50 44.35
CA ARG A 286 -5.10 -58.89 43.88
C ARG A 286 -3.83 -59.74 43.71
N THR A 287 -2.63 -59.16 43.81
CA THR A 287 -1.45 -59.74 43.15
C THR A 287 -0.49 -60.53 44.05
N LYS A 288 -0.90 -61.12 45.18
CA LYS A 288 0.12 -61.61 46.12
C LYS A 288 0.09 -63.00 46.74
N ALA A 289 -0.91 -63.88 46.60
CA ALA A 289 -0.85 -65.06 47.49
C ALA A 289 -1.34 -66.45 47.02
N LEU A 290 -1.89 -66.67 45.82
CA LEU A 290 -2.26 -68.05 45.45
C LEU A 290 -1.81 -68.40 44.03
N ASN A 291 -0.70 -69.12 43.87
CA ASN A 291 -0.54 -70.57 44.13
C ASN A 291 -0.87 -71.38 42.87
N LYS A 292 -0.11 -71.20 41.78
CA LYS A 292 1.27 -71.70 41.60
C LYS A 292 1.38 -73.21 41.37
N GLU A 293 0.29 -73.98 41.40
CA GLU A 293 0.43 -75.43 41.20
C GLU A 293 -0.46 -76.02 40.09
N PHE A 294 -1.47 -75.30 39.61
CA PHE A 294 -2.47 -75.88 38.68
C PHE A 294 -2.32 -75.51 37.18
N GLU A 295 -1.43 -74.60 36.77
CA GLU A 295 -1.44 -74.06 35.40
C GLU A 295 -0.30 -74.54 34.49
N ASP A 296 0.78 -75.10 35.04
CA ASP A 296 2.01 -75.36 34.27
C ASP A 296 1.85 -76.45 33.20
N ARG A 297 0.85 -77.33 33.35
CA ARG A 297 0.55 -78.37 32.33
C ARG A 297 -0.34 -77.85 31.20
N ARG A 298 -1.15 -76.82 31.45
CA ARG A 298 -1.99 -76.16 30.45
C ARG A 298 -1.21 -75.10 29.67
N LYS A 299 -0.21 -74.48 30.31
CA LYS A 299 0.71 -73.51 29.71
C LYS A 299 1.57 -74.03 28.57
N ALA A 300 1.84 -75.33 28.42
CA ALA A 300 2.68 -75.80 27.31
C ALA A 300 1.90 -75.90 25.98
N GLU A 301 0.64 -76.36 26.04
CA GLU A 301 -0.25 -76.43 24.88
C GLU A 301 -0.88 -75.08 24.57
N ASP A 302 -1.32 -74.33 25.60
CA ASP A 302 -1.76 -72.95 25.43
C ASP A 302 -0.59 -72.07 24.96
N ALA A 303 0.67 -72.26 25.38
CA ALA A 303 1.81 -71.44 24.87
C ALA A 303 2.18 -71.72 23.41
N LEU A 304 1.89 -72.91 22.87
CA LEU A 304 2.13 -73.18 21.45
C LEU A 304 1.07 -72.49 20.59
N LEU A 305 -0.20 -72.59 20.98
CA LEU A 305 -1.33 -71.94 20.31
C LEU A 305 -1.32 -70.42 20.52
N ASP A 306 -0.98 -69.95 21.72
CA ASP A 306 -0.77 -68.54 22.09
C ASP A 306 0.48 -67.97 21.45
N SER A 307 1.54 -68.76 21.21
CA SER A 307 2.68 -68.34 20.39
C SER A 307 2.27 -68.17 18.94
N GLU A 308 1.55 -69.12 18.33
CA GLU A 308 1.11 -69.03 16.94
C GLU A 308 0.09 -67.90 16.72
N LEU A 309 -0.86 -67.73 17.66
CA LEU A 309 -1.81 -66.61 17.69
C LEU A 309 -1.10 -65.29 17.98
N LYS A 310 -0.13 -65.22 18.91
CA LYS A 310 0.68 -64.02 19.14
C LYS A 310 1.57 -63.69 17.95
N TYR A 311 2.19 -64.64 17.28
CA TYR A 311 2.98 -64.37 16.08
C TYR A 311 2.09 -63.84 14.96
N ARG A 312 0.90 -64.41 14.78
CA ARG A 312 -0.09 -63.90 13.82
C ARG A 312 -0.57 -62.50 14.22
N GLU A 313 -0.99 -62.29 15.47
CA GLU A 313 -1.38 -60.97 15.98
C GLU A 313 -0.24 -59.95 15.90
N LEU A 314 1.01 -60.31 16.18
CA LEU A 314 2.17 -59.40 16.08
C LEU A 314 2.47 -59.00 14.64
N VAL A 315 2.29 -59.91 13.68
CA VAL A 315 2.48 -59.63 12.24
C VAL A 315 1.30 -58.84 11.65
N GLU A 316 0.07 -59.12 12.10
CA GLU A 316 -1.14 -58.42 11.65
C GLU A 316 -1.34 -57.05 12.34
N SER A 317 -0.89 -56.91 13.60
CA SER A 317 -0.87 -55.63 14.34
C SER A 317 0.36 -54.77 14.05
N ALA A 318 1.32 -55.29 13.27
CA ALA A 318 2.44 -54.48 12.82
C ALA A 318 1.92 -53.35 11.92
N ASN A 319 2.25 -52.10 12.27
CA ASN A 319 2.01 -50.93 11.43
C ASN A 319 3.05 -50.82 10.29
N SER A 320 3.43 -51.96 9.71
CA SER A 320 4.39 -52.07 8.62
C SER A 320 3.88 -53.09 7.62
N ILE A 321 4.25 -52.88 6.36
CA ILE A 321 3.94 -53.78 5.26
C ILE A 321 4.77 -55.04 5.46
N ILE A 322 4.15 -56.22 5.50
CA ILE A 322 4.87 -57.48 5.59
C ILE A 322 4.40 -58.39 4.46
N ILE A 323 5.31 -58.69 3.55
CA ILE A 323 5.05 -59.54 2.38
C ILE A 323 6.07 -60.66 2.29
N LYS A 324 5.65 -61.80 1.73
CA LYS A 324 6.59 -62.84 1.27
C LYS A 324 6.33 -63.14 -0.19
N PHE A 325 7.38 -63.48 -0.91
CA PHE A 325 7.29 -63.99 -2.28
C PHE A 325 8.27 -65.13 -2.50
N ASP A 326 7.96 -66.02 -3.43
CA ASP A 326 8.82 -67.15 -3.78
C ASP A 326 10.02 -66.73 -4.65
N ALA A 327 10.91 -67.67 -4.96
CA ALA A 327 12.07 -67.42 -5.81
C ALA A 327 11.70 -66.96 -7.24
N GLY A 328 10.45 -67.15 -7.67
CA GLY A 328 9.91 -66.70 -8.96
C GLY A 328 9.21 -65.34 -8.90
N GLY A 329 9.24 -64.64 -7.75
CA GLY A 329 8.62 -63.33 -7.55
C GLY A 329 7.13 -63.36 -7.27
N SER A 330 6.53 -64.53 -7.08
CA SER A 330 5.10 -64.69 -6.79
C SER A 330 4.80 -64.47 -5.31
N LEU A 331 3.84 -63.61 -4.99
CA LEU A 331 3.46 -63.27 -3.61
C LEU A 331 2.83 -64.47 -2.88
N THR A 332 3.42 -64.88 -1.77
CA THR A 332 3.00 -66.04 -0.95
C THR A 332 2.47 -65.64 0.42
N PHE A 333 2.73 -64.40 0.87
CA PHE A 333 2.16 -63.85 2.10
C PHE A 333 1.93 -62.34 1.98
N PHE A 334 0.86 -61.87 2.61
CA PHE A 334 0.43 -60.48 2.63
C PHE A 334 -0.31 -60.25 3.96
N ASN A 335 0.16 -59.33 4.81
CA ASN A 335 -0.51 -58.98 6.06
C ASN A 335 -1.66 -57.98 5.84
N GLU A 336 -2.56 -57.86 6.81
CA GLU A 336 -3.71 -56.97 6.80
C GLU A 336 -3.30 -55.50 6.63
N TYR A 337 -2.16 -55.09 7.19
CA TYR A 337 -1.64 -53.75 6.96
C TYR A 337 -1.32 -53.53 5.48
N ALA A 338 -0.70 -54.49 4.80
CA ALA A 338 -0.44 -54.43 3.38
C ALA A 338 -1.73 -54.45 2.55
N GLU A 339 -2.77 -55.20 2.95
CA GLU A 339 -4.09 -55.18 2.28
C GLU A 339 -4.72 -53.79 2.34
N ARG A 340 -4.73 -53.17 3.53
CA ARG A 340 -5.24 -51.81 3.71
C ARG A 340 -4.40 -50.77 2.97
N PHE A 341 -3.08 -50.93 2.97
CA PHE A 341 -2.14 -50.01 2.34
C PHE A 341 -2.24 -50.05 0.81
N PHE A 342 -2.18 -51.25 0.21
CA PHE A 342 -2.15 -51.41 -1.25
C PHE A 342 -3.54 -51.51 -1.91
N GLY A 343 -4.59 -51.74 -1.11
CA GLY A 343 -5.97 -51.85 -1.58
C GLY A 343 -6.31 -53.18 -2.28
N PHE A 344 -5.44 -54.18 -2.16
CA PHE A 344 -5.69 -55.53 -2.64
C PHE A 344 -6.11 -56.43 -1.48
N ALA A 345 -7.15 -57.24 -1.70
CA ALA A 345 -7.44 -58.34 -0.78
C ALA A 345 -6.40 -59.45 -0.96
N LYS A 346 -6.08 -60.16 0.12
CA LYS A 346 -5.11 -61.26 0.17
C LYS A 346 -5.47 -62.34 -0.84
N GLU A 347 -6.75 -62.69 -0.95
CA GLU A 347 -7.22 -63.70 -1.91
C GLU A 347 -7.03 -63.26 -3.36
N GLU A 348 -6.93 -61.96 -3.63
CA GLU A 348 -6.72 -61.40 -4.96
C GLU A 348 -5.24 -61.34 -5.34
N ILE A 349 -4.36 -61.11 -4.35
CA ILE A 349 -2.95 -60.78 -4.59
C ILE A 349 -1.99 -61.96 -4.41
N ILE A 350 -2.34 -62.94 -3.57
CA ILE A 350 -1.53 -64.15 -3.40
C ILE A 350 -1.48 -64.91 -4.73
N GLY A 351 -0.28 -65.28 -5.17
CA GLY A 351 -0.01 -65.92 -6.46
C GLY A 351 0.25 -64.94 -7.60
N ARG A 352 0.09 -63.62 -7.40
CA ARG A 352 0.47 -62.61 -8.41
C ARG A 352 1.95 -62.28 -8.32
N GLN A 353 2.51 -61.82 -9.44
CA GLN A 353 3.88 -61.34 -9.52
C GLN A 353 4.06 -60.02 -8.78
N LEU A 354 5.12 -59.91 -7.97
CA LEU A 354 5.46 -58.70 -7.22
C LEU A 354 5.66 -57.50 -8.15
N ILE A 355 6.43 -57.70 -9.23
CA ILE A 355 6.62 -56.70 -10.29
C ILE A 355 5.37 -56.67 -11.18
N GLY A 356 4.90 -55.47 -11.50
CA GLY A 356 3.69 -55.23 -12.28
C GLY A 356 2.42 -55.18 -11.42
N THR A 357 2.45 -55.72 -10.20
CA THR A 357 1.32 -55.63 -9.25
C THR A 357 1.56 -54.57 -8.17
N ILE A 358 2.68 -54.67 -7.43
CA ILE A 358 3.01 -53.74 -6.33
C ILE A 358 4.22 -52.88 -6.67
N LEU A 359 5.19 -53.42 -7.40
CA LEU A 359 6.31 -52.64 -7.90
C LEU A 359 6.06 -52.24 -9.36
N PRO A 360 6.34 -50.99 -9.76
CA PRO A 360 6.21 -50.55 -11.15
C PRO A 360 6.99 -51.45 -12.10
N GLU A 361 6.46 -51.73 -13.29
CA GLU A 361 7.25 -52.40 -14.34
C GLU A 361 8.16 -51.36 -15.02
N THR A 362 9.41 -51.24 -14.54
CA THR A 362 10.44 -50.34 -15.08
C THR A 362 11.75 -51.11 -15.28
N GLU A 363 12.65 -50.60 -16.15
CA GLU A 363 14.02 -51.12 -16.26
C GLU A 363 14.74 -51.16 -14.90
N SER A 364 14.42 -50.22 -14.01
CA SER A 364 14.94 -50.15 -12.65
C SER A 364 14.40 -51.28 -11.76
N SER A 365 13.12 -51.64 -11.86
CA SER A 365 12.51 -52.71 -11.06
C SER A 365 13.04 -54.09 -11.43
N GLY A 366 13.28 -54.35 -12.71
CA GLY A 366 13.94 -55.58 -13.17
C GLY A 366 15.39 -55.67 -12.68
N ARG A 367 16.14 -54.55 -12.70
CA ARG A 367 17.49 -54.49 -12.13
C ARG A 367 17.51 -54.61 -10.60
N ILE A 368 16.53 -54.05 -9.89
CA ILE A 368 16.40 -54.17 -8.43
C ILE A 368 16.18 -55.63 -8.04
N LEU A 369 15.26 -56.33 -8.70
CA LEU A 369 15.02 -57.75 -8.43
C LEU A 369 16.23 -58.62 -8.80
N SER A 370 16.87 -58.37 -9.94
CA SER A 370 18.10 -59.07 -10.33
C SER A 370 19.26 -58.81 -9.37
N ASN A 371 19.47 -57.56 -8.93
CA ASN A 371 20.49 -57.21 -7.95
C ASN A 371 20.19 -57.78 -6.56
N LEU A 372 18.91 -57.80 -6.14
CA LEU A 372 18.48 -58.50 -4.93
C LEU A 372 18.85 -59.97 -5.02
N ILE A 373 18.45 -60.65 -6.10
CA ILE A 373 18.76 -62.08 -6.34
C ILE A 373 20.28 -62.33 -6.39
N GLU A 374 21.07 -61.48 -7.03
CA GLU A 374 22.53 -61.61 -7.11
C GLU A 374 23.22 -61.36 -5.75
N THR A 375 22.70 -60.41 -4.97
CA THR A 375 23.21 -60.12 -3.61
C THR A 375 22.79 -61.20 -2.61
N MET A 376 21.65 -61.87 -2.84
CA MET A 376 21.12 -62.98 -2.01
C MET A 376 22.04 -64.21 -2.00
N PHE A 377 22.78 -64.46 -3.08
CA PHE A 377 23.76 -65.57 -3.14
C PHE A 377 25.11 -65.23 -2.50
N SER A 378 25.46 -63.95 -2.43
CA SER A 378 26.77 -63.51 -1.95
C SER A 378 26.80 -63.15 -0.46
N HIS A 379 25.68 -62.75 0.14
CA HIS A 379 25.61 -62.32 1.56
C HIS A 379 24.31 -62.76 2.27
N PRO A 380 24.12 -64.07 2.53
CA PRO A 380 22.86 -64.63 3.07
C PRO A 380 22.47 -64.16 4.49
N GLU A 381 23.40 -63.55 5.22
CA GLU A 381 23.23 -63.09 6.61
C GLU A 381 22.80 -61.60 6.73
N GLN A 382 22.78 -60.84 5.62
CA GLN A 382 22.53 -59.39 5.67
C GLN A 382 21.11 -59.01 5.27
N TYR A 383 20.52 -58.08 6.02
CA TYR A 383 19.30 -57.38 5.62
C TYR A 383 19.61 -56.44 4.45
N LEU A 384 18.93 -56.64 3.33
CA LEU A 384 19.08 -55.80 2.16
C LEU A 384 18.05 -54.69 2.21
N ALA A 385 18.51 -53.53 2.69
CA ALA A 385 17.73 -52.30 2.71
C ALA A 385 17.76 -51.64 1.33
N HIS A 386 16.60 -51.33 0.78
CA HIS A 386 16.50 -50.44 -0.37
C HIS A 386 15.21 -49.62 -0.31
N GLU A 387 15.21 -48.47 -0.97
CA GLU A 387 14.02 -47.64 -1.11
C GLU A 387 13.54 -47.72 -2.55
N SER A 388 12.25 -48.01 -2.75
CA SER A 388 11.67 -48.05 -4.08
C SER A 388 10.26 -47.49 -4.10
N GLU A 389 9.84 -47.06 -5.28
CA GLU A 389 8.45 -46.71 -5.55
C GLU A 389 7.59 -47.98 -5.58
N ALA A 390 6.39 -47.90 -5.03
CA ALA A 390 5.37 -48.94 -5.06
C ALA A 390 4.04 -48.34 -5.53
N ILE A 391 3.19 -49.18 -6.11
CA ILE A 391 1.92 -48.80 -6.74
C ILE A 391 0.78 -49.55 -6.06
N ASN A 392 -0.29 -48.82 -5.76
CA ASN A 392 -1.53 -49.38 -5.24
C ASN A 392 -2.48 -49.83 -6.35
N LYS A 393 -3.55 -50.54 -5.98
CA LYS A 393 -4.58 -51.01 -6.91
C LYS A 393 -5.25 -49.87 -7.72
N ASP A 394 -5.34 -48.68 -7.15
CA ASP A 394 -5.93 -47.49 -7.80
C ASP A 394 -4.92 -46.70 -8.66
N GLY A 395 -3.66 -47.13 -8.70
CA GLY A 395 -2.58 -46.47 -9.46
C GLY A 395 -1.83 -45.37 -8.69
N SER A 396 -2.19 -45.09 -7.44
CA SER A 396 -1.43 -44.17 -6.59
C SER A 396 -0.04 -44.74 -6.25
N ARG A 397 0.94 -43.84 -6.05
CA ARG A 397 2.35 -44.20 -5.91
C ARG A 397 2.91 -43.77 -4.56
N TYR A 398 3.70 -44.64 -3.95
CA TYR A 398 4.28 -44.47 -2.62
C TYR A 398 5.76 -44.81 -2.61
N TRP A 399 6.51 -44.21 -1.70
CA TRP A 399 7.90 -44.60 -1.43
C TRP A 399 7.97 -45.52 -0.22
N ILE A 400 8.53 -46.70 -0.42
CA ILE A 400 8.68 -47.69 0.64
C ILE A 400 10.15 -47.96 0.87
N SER A 401 10.55 -47.89 2.14
CA SER A 401 11.82 -48.42 2.62
C SER A 401 11.65 -49.90 2.95
N TRP A 402 12.24 -50.75 2.11
CA TRP A 402 12.17 -52.20 2.22
C TRP A 402 13.38 -52.73 2.97
N SER A 403 13.13 -53.61 3.94
CA SER A 403 14.14 -54.48 4.54
C SER A 403 13.85 -55.91 4.12
N ASN A 404 14.71 -56.46 3.27
CA ASN A 404 14.52 -57.76 2.66
C ASN A 404 15.43 -58.81 3.31
N ARG A 405 14.88 -59.98 3.63
CA ARG A 405 15.60 -61.12 4.18
C ARG A 405 15.33 -62.40 3.37
N PRO A 406 16.35 -63.02 2.76
CA PRO A 406 16.16 -64.26 2.01
C PRO A 406 15.75 -65.40 2.94
N LEU A 407 14.90 -66.29 2.43
CA LEU A 407 14.44 -67.51 3.10
C LEU A 407 15.04 -68.71 2.38
N PHE A 408 15.71 -69.59 3.12
CA PHE A 408 16.32 -70.82 2.63
C PHE A 408 15.64 -72.04 3.25
N ASP A 409 15.61 -73.16 2.54
CA ASP A 409 15.22 -74.45 3.11
C ASP A 409 16.37 -75.11 3.90
N GLU A 410 16.11 -76.29 4.46
CA GLU A 410 17.07 -77.09 5.25
C GLU A 410 18.29 -77.55 4.44
N HIS A 411 18.22 -77.49 3.11
CA HIS A 411 19.31 -77.84 2.20
C HIS A 411 20.06 -76.61 1.68
N GLY A 412 19.73 -75.41 2.17
CA GLY A 412 20.35 -74.15 1.78
C GLY A 412 19.88 -73.63 0.42
N VAL A 413 18.77 -74.15 -0.12
CA VAL A 413 18.17 -73.67 -1.38
C VAL A 413 17.27 -72.49 -1.07
N LEU A 414 17.39 -71.42 -1.87
CA LEU A 414 16.54 -70.24 -1.76
C LEU A 414 15.09 -70.60 -2.10
N ILE A 415 14.19 -70.43 -1.14
CA ILE A 415 12.75 -70.69 -1.31
C ILE A 415 11.90 -69.43 -1.42
N GLY A 416 12.45 -68.26 -1.08
CA GLY A 416 11.75 -67.00 -1.24
C GLY A 416 12.37 -65.85 -0.44
N MET A 417 11.59 -64.80 -0.23
CA MET A 417 11.98 -63.58 0.46
C MET A 417 10.91 -63.16 1.47
N LEU A 418 11.34 -62.68 2.63
CA LEU A 418 10.51 -61.90 3.54
C LEU A 418 10.89 -60.42 3.42
N SER A 419 9.92 -59.57 3.11
CA SER A 419 10.12 -58.14 2.96
C SER A 419 9.25 -57.38 3.94
N VAL A 420 9.89 -56.52 4.74
CA VAL A 420 9.21 -55.56 5.62
C VAL A 420 9.35 -54.17 5.02
N GLY A 421 8.22 -53.53 4.73
CA GLY A 421 8.15 -52.20 4.13
C GLY A 421 7.62 -51.17 5.13
N ASN A 422 8.28 -50.02 5.19
CA ASN A 422 7.76 -48.82 5.88
C ASN A 422 7.49 -47.73 4.85
N ASP A 423 6.31 -47.12 4.96
CA ASP A 423 5.98 -45.93 4.17
C ASP A 423 6.86 -44.76 4.61
N ILE A 424 7.66 -44.24 3.68
CA ILE A 424 8.52 -43.07 3.88
C ILE A 424 8.06 -41.89 3.02
N THR A 425 6.85 -41.95 2.47
CA THR A 425 6.32 -40.94 1.54
C THR A 425 6.23 -39.56 2.21
N GLU A 426 5.64 -39.46 3.41
CA GLU A 426 5.59 -38.20 4.16
C GLU A 426 6.98 -37.71 4.56
N ARG A 427 7.85 -38.62 5.04
CA ARG A 427 9.22 -38.26 5.45
C ARG A 427 10.01 -37.66 4.29
N ARG A 428 10.00 -38.31 3.12
CA ARG A 428 10.66 -37.79 1.92
C ARG A 428 10.03 -36.48 1.44
N ALA A 429 8.71 -36.33 1.55
CA ALA A 429 8.04 -35.08 1.24
C ALA A 429 8.50 -33.95 2.17
N TYR A 430 8.64 -34.20 3.49
CA TYR A 430 9.15 -33.23 4.46
C TYR A 430 10.63 -32.91 4.26
N GLU A 431 11.48 -33.90 4.03
CA GLU A 431 12.92 -33.67 3.76
C GLU A 431 13.09 -32.83 2.48
N HIS A 432 12.32 -33.13 1.43
CA HIS A 432 12.32 -32.34 0.20
C HIS A 432 11.78 -30.91 0.44
N GLN A 433 10.74 -30.76 1.25
CA GLN A 433 10.18 -29.45 1.62
C GLN A 433 11.18 -28.61 2.44
N LEU A 434 11.94 -29.22 3.35
CA LEU A 434 12.99 -28.53 4.12
C LEU A 434 14.12 -28.03 3.21
N VAL A 435 14.59 -28.88 2.29
CA VAL A 435 15.61 -28.50 1.31
C VAL A 435 15.09 -27.39 0.39
N TYR A 436 13.81 -27.46 0.00
CA TYR A 436 13.16 -26.42 -0.79
C TYR A 436 13.08 -25.10 -0.02
N GLN A 437 12.62 -25.10 1.23
CA GLN A 437 12.54 -23.90 2.08
C GLN A 437 13.89 -23.25 2.36
N ALA A 438 14.96 -24.04 2.51
CA ALA A 438 16.30 -23.53 2.76
C ALA A 438 16.89 -22.77 1.56
N ASN A 439 16.43 -23.08 0.34
CA ASN A 439 17.06 -22.62 -0.91
C ASN A 439 16.12 -21.81 -1.83
N TYR A 440 14.80 -21.81 -1.58
CA TYR A 440 13.80 -21.13 -2.41
C TYR A 440 12.87 -20.26 -1.56
N ASP A 441 12.43 -19.14 -2.13
CA ASP A 441 11.42 -18.25 -1.56
C ASP A 441 10.04 -18.89 -1.71
N LEU A 442 9.30 -18.99 -0.60
CA LEU A 442 8.01 -19.69 -0.54
C LEU A 442 6.87 -18.96 -1.28
N VAL A 443 7.00 -17.64 -1.50
CA VAL A 443 5.96 -16.85 -2.18
C VAL A 443 6.14 -16.93 -3.69
N THR A 444 7.37 -16.83 -4.18
CA THR A 444 7.67 -16.71 -5.61
C THR A 444 8.16 -18.01 -6.25
N GLY A 445 8.66 -18.95 -5.44
CA GLY A 445 9.29 -20.18 -5.91
C GLY A 445 10.68 -19.98 -6.52
N LEU A 446 11.22 -18.75 -6.48
CA LEU A 446 12.56 -18.43 -6.96
C LEU A 446 13.62 -18.88 -5.95
N PRO A 447 14.86 -19.14 -6.38
CA PRO A 447 16.03 -19.15 -5.51
C PRO A 447 16.00 -18.02 -4.47
N ASN A 448 16.33 -18.33 -3.22
CA ASN A 448 16.49 -17.32 -2.18
C ASN A 448 17.96 -16.83 -2.13
N ARG A 449 18.26 -15.93 -1.19
CA ARG A 449 19.61 -15.39 -0.99
C ARG A 449 20.68 -16.48 -0.81
N ASN A 450 20.39 -17.60 -0.13
CA ASN A 450 21.37 -18.67 0.09
C ASN A 450 21.77 -19.33 -1.22
N LEU A 451 20.80 -19.72 -2.05
CA LEU A 451 21.06 -20.40 -3.31
C LEU A 451 21.71 -19.45 -4.34
N LEU A 452 21.37 -18.16 -4.32
CA LEU A 452 22.06 -17.15 -5.12
C LEU A 452 23.54 -17.04 -4.73
N THR A 453 23.85 -16.93 -3.43
CA THR A 453 25.21 -16.83 -2.92
C THR A 453 26.05 -18.05 -3.29
N ASP A 454 25.48 -19.26 -3.19
CA ASP A 454 26.15 -20.50 -3.61
C ASP A 454 26.51 -20.47 -5.11
N ARG A 455 25.55 -20.11 -5.97
CA ARG A 455 25.77 -19.98 -7.42
C ARG A 455 26.77 -18.89 -7.78
N LEU A 456 26.69 -17.74 -7.12
CA LEU A 456 27.62 -16.64 -7.38
C LEU A 456 29.05 -16.99 -6.96
N ASN A 457 29.23 -17.69 -5.83
CA ASN A 457 30.53 -18.23 -5.42
C ASN A 457 31.09 -19.21 -6.46
N HIS A 458 30.25 -20.11 -6.97
CA HIS A 458 30.63 -21.04 -8.03
C HIS A 458 31.09 -20.29 -9.29
N ASP A 459 30.30 -19.31 -9.75
CA ASP A 459 30.59 -18.55 -10.96
C ASP A 459 31.85 -17.69 -10.80
N ILE A 460 32.05 -17.01 -9.65
CA ILE A 460 33.30 -16.30 -9.36
C ILE A 460 34.49 -17.25 -9.49
N ALA A 461 34.43 -18.46 -8.94
CA ALA A 461 35.51 -19.43 -9.02
C ALA A 461 35.80 -19.90 -10.47
N VAL A 462 34.77 -20.06 -11.29
CA VAL A 462 34.88 -20.42 -12.72
C VAL A 462 35.48 -19.25 -13.52
N PHE A 463 34.94 -18.05 -13.35
CA PHE A 463 35.28 -16.86 -14.14
C PHE A 463 36.65 -16.25 -13.76
N THR A 464 37.11 -16.46 -12.52
CA THR A 464 38.50 -16.18 -12.12
C THR A 464 39.52 -16.86 -13.04
N ARG A 465 39.20 -18.07 -13.54
CA ARG A 465 40.09 -18.86 -14.39
C ARG A 465 39.94 -18.55 -15.89
N SER A 466 38.72 -18.24 -16.34
CA SER A 466 38.41 -18.00 -17.76
C SER A 466 38.56 -16.54 -18.21
N LYS A 467 38.76 -15.60 -17.28
CA LYS A 467 38.79 -14.14 -17.52
C LYS A 467 37.53 -13.60 -18.22
N GLY A 468 36.38 -14.24 -18.00
CA GLY A 468 35.11 -13.76 -18.55
C GLY A 468 34.45 -12.69 -17.67
N PHE A 469 33.47 -12.01 -18.25
CA PHE A 469 32.64 -11.01 -17.57
C PHE A 469 31.50 -11.69 -16.81
N LEU A 470 31.26 -11.24 -15.57
CA LEU A 470 30.13 -11.67 -14.74
C LEU A 470 29.47 -10.41 -14.19
N GLY A 471 28.22 -10.15 -14.57
CA GLY A 471 27.45 -9.00 -14.10
C GLY A 471 26.36 -9.44 -13.14
N LEU A 472 26.31 -8.90 -11.93
CA LEU A 472 25.22 -9.08 -10.99
C LEU A 472 24.25 -7.89 -11.12
N LEU A 473 22.96 -8.19 -11.34
CA LEU A 473 21.91 -7.19 -11.38
C LEU A 473 21.06 -7.33 -10.12
N THR A 474 20.93 -6.28 -9.32
CA THR A 474 19.95 -6.19 -8.23
C THR A 474 18.78 -5.30 -8.67
N LEU A 475 17.58 -5.67 -8.25
CA LEU A 475 16.35 -5.02 -8.66
C LEU A 475 15.48 -4.78 -7.44
N ASP A 476 14.81 -3.63 -7.42
CA ASP A 476 13.84 -3.29 -6.39
C ASP A 476 12.58 -2.71 -7.02
N ILE A 477 11.43 -3.16 -6.51
CA ILE A 477 10.12 -2.73 -6.98
C ILE A 477 9.76 -1.40 -6.32
N ASP A 478 9.73 -0.34 -7.12
CA ASP A 478 9.47 1.00 -6.63
C ASP A 478 8.09 1.11 -5.96
N ASN A 479 8.10 1.69 -4.76
CA ASN A 479 6.89 1.94 -3.97
C ASN A 479 6.08 0.67 -3.64
N PHE A 480 6.69 -0.51 -3.62
CA PHE A 480 5.98 -1.75 -3.26
C PHE A 480 5.29 -1.69 -1.89
N LYS A 481 5.85 -0.92 -0.94
CA LYS A 481 5.19 -0.64 0.34
C LYS A 481 3.80 -0.02 0.17
N ILE A 482 3.60 0.89 -0.79
CA ILE A 482 2.28 1.48 -1.08
C ILE A 482 1.31 0.39 -1.54
N ILE A 483 1.78 -0.61 -2.30
CA ILE A 483 0.96 -1.75 -2.72
C ILE A 483 0.49 -2.54 -1.50
N ASN A 484 1.38 -2.85 -0.55
CA ASN A 484 1.01 -3.55 0.68
C ASN A 484 0.10 -2.72 1.58
N ASP A 485 0.39 -1.44 1.77
CA ASP A 485 -0.39 -0.55 2.65
C ASP A 485 -1.79 -0.29 2.07
N THR A 486 -1.92 -0.28 0.73
CA THR A 486 -3.19 -0.01 0.04
C THR A 486 -4.01 -1.27 -0.25
N LEU A 487 -3.37 -2.40 -0.58
CA LEU A 487 -4.04 -3.63 -1.05
C LEU A 487 -3.91 -4.82 -0.08
N GLY A 488 -3.11 -4.69 0.98
CA GLY A 488 -2.83 -5.73 1.94
C GLY A 488 -1.76 -6.73 1.48
N HIS A 489 -1.16 -7.43 2.45
CA HIS A 489 -0.04 -8.35 2.21
C HIS A 489 -0.36 -9.52 1.26
N ASP A 490 -1.60 -10.01 1.23
CA ASP A 490 -1.98 -11.12 0.33
C ASP A 490 -1.95 -10.70 -1.15
N ALA A 491 -2.39 -9.47 -1.46
CA ALA A 491 -2.30 -8.91 -2.81
C ALA A 491 -0.85 -8.61 -3.17
N GLY A 492 -0.05 -8.14 -2.21
CA GLY A 492 1.40 -8.00 -2.37
C GLY A 492 2.07 -9.33 -2.73
N ASN A 493 1.71 -10.43 -2.06
CA ASN A 493 2.25 -11.76 -2.37
C ASN A 493 1.83 -12.27 -3.76
N GLN A 494 0.58 -12.07 -4.16
CA GLN A 494 0.13 -12.41 -5.52
C GLN A 494 0.86 -11.59 -6.58
N PHE A 495 1.11 -10.31 -6.27
CA PHE A 495 1.89 -9.43 -7.11
C PHE A 495 3.33 -9.91 -7.26
N LEU A 496 4.00 -10.23 -6.16
CA LEU A 496 5.36 -10.78 -6.18
C LEU A 496 5.45 -12.07 -7.00
N PHE A 497 4.43 -12.93 -6.91
CA PHE A 497 4.35 -14.13 -7.74
C PHE A 497 4.22 -13.81 -9.24
N ALA A 498 3.32 -12.90 -9.60
CA ALA A 498 3.14 -12.46 -11.00
C ALA A 498 4.38 -11.74 -11.55
N PHE A 499 5.01 -10.91 -10.73
CA PHE A 499 6.28 -10.23 -11.00
C PHE A 499 7.39 -11.24 -11.32
N SER A 500 7.55 -12.24 -10.45
CA SER A 500 8.56 -13.30 -10.60
C SER A 500 8.35 -14.11 -11.87
N LYS A 501 7.10 -14.46 -12.19
CA LYS A 501 6.77 -15.18 -13.41
C LYS A 501 7.13 -14.40 -14.66
N ARG A 502 6.78 -13.11 -14.70
CA ARG A 502 7.11 -12.24 -15.83
C ARG A 502 8.62 -12.03 -15.96
N LEU A 503 9.33 -11.93 -14.84
CA LEU A 503 10.78 -11.82 -14.84
C LEU A 503 11.43 -13.09 -15.43
N LEU A 504 10.95 -14.27 -15.07
CA LEU A 504 11.41 -15.54 -15.64
C LEU A 504 11.09 -15.69 -17.14
N ASP A 505 10.02 -15.08 -17.65
CA ASP A 505 9.68 -15.11 -19.09
C ASP A 505 10.64 -14.25 -19.93
N VAL A 506 11.27 -13.24 -19.32
CA VAL A 506 12.22 -12.34 -19.98
C VAL A 506 13.65 -12.91 -20.00
N ILE A 507 13.99 -13.65 -18.94
CA ILE A 507 15.32 -14.15 -18.64
C ILE A 507 15.52 -15.57 -19.18
N ARG A 508 16.76 -15.94 -19.53
CA ARG A 508 17.04 -17.27 -20.07
C ARG A 508 17.03 -18.30 -18.95
N LYS A 509 16.68 -19.55 -19.27
CA LYS A 509 16.72 -20.68 -18.32
C LYS A 509 18.12 -20.97 -17.75
N SER A 510 19.18 -20.54 -18.44
CA SER A 510 20.57 -20.66 -18.00
C SER A 510 20.93 -19.65 -16.91
N ASP A 511 20.21 -18.53 -16.85
CA ASP A 511 20.48 -17.45 -15.91
C ASP A 511 19.75 -17.74 -14.59
N THR A 512 20.25 -17.20 -13.49
CA THR A 512 19.61 -17.33 -12.18
C THR A 512 18.83 -16.07 -11.86
N VAL A 513 17.56 -16.22 -11.49
CA VAL A 513 16.76 -15.16 -10.89
C VAL A 513 16.49 -15.55 -9.44
N ALA A 514 16.74 -14.66 -8.49
CA ALA A 514 16.56 -14.89 -7.07
C ALA A 514 15.76 -13.76 -6.42
N ARG A 515 15.07 -14.08 -5.32
CA ARG A 515 14.45 -13.07 -4.45
C ARG A 515 15.24 -12.97 -3.14
N LEU A 516 15.71 -11.77 -2.82
CA LEU A 516 16.55 -11.52 -1.65
C LEU A 516 15.72 -11.33 -0.38
N GLY A 517 14.52 -10.77 -0.53
CA GLY A 517 13.56 -10.49 0.55
C GLY A 517 12.70 -9.27 0.18
N GLY A 518 11.50 -9.15 0.76
CA GLY A 518 10.64 -7.98 0.49
C GLY A 518 10.36 -7.78 -1.01
N ASP A 519 10.69 -6.61 -1.52
CA ASP A 519 10.64 -6.14 -2.92
C ASP A 519 11.95 -6.32 -3.69
N GLU A 520 12.98 -6.95 -3.10
CA GLU A 520 14.31 -7.07 -3.70
C GLU A 520 14.51 -8.39 -4.44
N PHE A 521 15.04 -8.29 -5.66
CA PHE A 521 15.40 -9.40 -6.54
C PHE A 521 16.85 -9.26 -7.01
N ALA A 522 17.43 -10.37 -7.45
CA ALA A 522 18.74 -10.40 -8.07
C ALA A 522 18.75 -11.33 -9.28
N ILE A 523 19.52 -10.95 -10.29
CA ILE A 523 19.72 -11.74 -11.51
C ILE A 523 21.21 -11.95 -11.73
N LEU A 524 21.57 -13.22 -11.89
CA LEU A 524 22.92 -13.66 -12.24
C LEU A 524 22.87 -14.29 -13.65
N PRO A 525 23.12 -13.50 -14.70
CA PRO A 525 23.19 -13.94 -16.07
C PRO A 525 24.49 -14.71 -16.34
N VAL A 526 24.39 -15.80 -17.11
CA VAL A 526 25.53 -16.65 -17.43
C VAL A 526 26.03 -16.34 -18.85
N GLY A 527 27.33 -16.03 -18.97
CA GLY A 527 28.00 -15.90 -20.27
C GLY A 527 27.71 -14.58 -21.01
N LEU A 528 27.53 -13.47 -20.27
CA LEU A 528 27.49 -12.14 -20.89
C LEU A 528 28.88 -11.77 -21.45
N PRO A 529 28.96 -11.16 -22.64
CA PRO A 529 30.24 -10.82 -23.26
C PRO A 529 30.94 -9.63 -22.58
N ASN A 530 30.16 -8.67 -22.07
CA ASN A 530 30.62 -7.40 -21.50
C ASN A 530 29.45 -6.68 -20.78
N GLY A 531 29.74 -5.49 -20.22
CA GLY A 531 28.73 -4.63 -19.58
C GLY A 531 27.60 -4.18 -20.51
N GLU A 532 27.86 -4.01 -21.82
CA GLU A 532 26.82 -3.67 -22.79
C GLU A 532 25.72 -4.75 -22.87
N GLY A 533 26.12 -6.03 -22.78
CA GLY A 533 25.18 -7.14 -22.65
C GLY A 533 24.32 -7.07 -21.38
N ALA A 534 24.87 -6.58 -20.27
CA ALA A 534 24.11 -6.38 -19.03
C ALA A 534 23.13 -5.21 -19.15
N ALA A 535 23.52 -4.12 -19.81
CA ALA A 535 22.65 -2.97 -20.08
C ALA A 535 21.44 -3.36 -20.95
N VAL A 536 21.67 -4.08 -22.05
CA VAL A 536 20.58 -4.56 -22.92
C VAL A 536 19.62 -5.48 -22.16
N MET A 537 20.15 -6.30 -21.24
CA MET A 537 19.31 -7.14 -20.38
C MET A 537 18.46 -6.27 -19.42
N ALA A 538 19.06 -5.27 -18.78
CA ALA A 538 18.35 -4.36 -17.89
C ALA A 538 17.22 -3.60 -18.60
N GLU A 539 17.48 -3.04 -19.79
CA GLU A 539 16.46 -2.36 -20.61
C GLU A 539 15.30 -3.29 -20.98
N LYS A 540 15.62 -4.55 -21.33
CA LYS A 540 14.61 -5.57 -21.64
C LYS A 540 13.75 -5.90 -20.42
N ILE A 541 14.36 -5.98 -19.25
CA ILE A 541 13.65 -6.20 -17.98
C ILE A 541 12.72 -5.02 -17.69
N LEU A 542 13.23 -3.78 -17.69
CA LEU A 542 12.45 -2.56 -17.43
C LEU A 542 11.25 -2.47 -18.39
N SER A 543 11.49 -2.66 -19.69
CA SER A 543 10.44 -2.65 -20.72
C SER A 543 9.37 -3.70 -20.46
N SER A 544 9.76 -4.92 -20.07
CA SER A 544 8.79 -5.98 -19.78
C SER A 544 8.01 -5.75 -18.48
N LEU A 545 8.64 -5.17 -17.46
CA LEU A 545 8.02 -4.96 -16.15
C LEU A 545 7.16 -3.70 -16.09
N SER A 546 7.38 -2.73 -17.00
CA SER A 546 6.54 -1.54 -17.16
C SER A 546 5.10 -1.84 -17.66
N VAL A 547 4.88 -3.04 -18.21
CA VAL A 547 3.53 -3.52 -18.57
C VAL A 547 2.72 -3.71 -17.27
N PRO A 548 1.43 -3.35 -17.21
CA PRO A 548 0.65 -3.51 -15.99
C PRO A 548 0.56 -4.99 -15.54
N PHE A 549 0.56 -5.21 -14.23
CA PHE A 549 0.34 -6.50 -13.59
C PHE A 549 -1.13 -6.69 -13.26
N MET A 550 -1.69 -7.82 -13.66
CA MET A 550 -3.07 -8.19 -13.33
C MET A 550 -3.11 -8.93 -11.99
N ILE A 551 -3.56 -8.26 -10.93
CA ILE A 551 -3.71 -8.85 -9.59
C ILE A 551 -5.20 -8.88 -9.24
N GLY A 552 -5.79 -10.07 -9.31
CA GLY A 552 -7.25 -10.20 -9.37
C GLY A 552 -7.78 -9.56 -10.66
N GLU A 553 -8.64 -8.56 -10.51
CA GLU A 553 -9.22 -7.80 -11.63
C GLU A 553 -8.58 -6.40 -11.81
N ARG A 554 -7.53 -6.08 -11.03
CA ARG A 554 -6.89 -4.76 -11.03
C ARG A 554 -5.59 -4.76 -11.83
N GLU A 555 -5.37 -3.69 -12.58
CA GLU A 555 -4.09 -3.37 -13.22
C GLU A 555 -3.21 -2.57 -12.26
N LEU A 556 -2.04 -3.11 -11.95
CA LEU A 556 -1.01 -2.42 -11.16
C LEU A 556 0.14 -2.02 -12.06
N TYR A 557 0.40 -0.73 -12.15
CA TYR A 557 1.60 -0.19 -12.76
C TYR A 557 2.67 -0.07 -11.70
N VAL A 558 3.82 -0.70 -11.95
CA VAL A 558 5.00 -0.55 -11.12
C VAL A 558 6.17 -0.16 -11.99
N THR A 559 7.12 0.51 -11.37
CA THR A 559 8.44 0.73 -11.93
C THR A 559 9.46 -0.08 -11.13
N VAL A 560 10.62 -0.29 -11.72
CA VAL A 560 11.70 -1.03 -11.08
C VAL A 560 12.98 -0.23 -11.24
N SER A 561 13.76 -0.17 -10.16
CA SER A 561 15.13 0.35 -10.21
C SER A 561 16.11 -0.81 -10.22
N ILE A 562 17.11 -0.74 -11.10
CA ILE A 562 18.10 -1.81 -11.29
C ILE A 562 19.52 -1.28 -11.04
N GLY A 563 20.29 -2.00 -10.24
CA GLY A 563 21.72 -1.75 -10.04
C GLY A 563 22.57 -2.87 -10.62
N ILE A 564 23.68 -2.52 -11.28
CA ILE A 564 24.54 -3.49 -11.97
C ILE A 564 25.97 -3.38 -11.41
N ALA A 565 26.53 -4.49 -10.92
CA ALA A 565 27.93 -4.61 -10.54
C ALA A 565 28.61 -5.73 -11.33
N SER A 566 29.86 -5.52 -11.73
CA SER A 566 30.62 -6.39 -12.62
C SER A 566 31.83 -6.98 -11.92
N TYR A 567 31.95 -8.30 -11.88
CA TYR A 567 33.18 -8.95 -11.49
C TYR A 567 34.19 -8.96 -12.66
N PRO A 568 35.48 -8.72 -12.40
CA PRO A 568 36.10 -8.39 -11.10
C PRO A 568 36.19 -6.89 -10.79
N ALA A 569 35.74 -6.01 -11.69
CA ALA A 569 35.96 -4.56 -11.60
C ALA A 569 35.31 -3.92 -10.36
N ASP A 570 34.09 -4.33 -10.06
CA ASP A 570 33.22 -3.76 -9.03
C ASP A 570 33.16 -4.65 -7.78
N GLY A 571 34.00 -5.68 -7.68
CA GLY A 571 34.08 -6.54 -6.51
C GLY A 571 34.65 -7.93 -6.81
N ASN A 572 35.35 -8.51 -5.83
CA ASN A 572 35.98 -9.84 -5.93
C ASN A 572 35.38 -10.88 -4.97
N THR A 573 34.42 -10.48 -4.13
CA THR A 573 33.64 -11.36 -3.26
C THR A 573 32.15 -11.18 -3.54
N VAL A 574 31.34 -12.17 -3.14
CA VAL A 574 29.88 -12.12 -3.24
C VAL A 574 29.33 -10.90 -2.50
N GLU A 575 29.81 -10.68 -1.28
CA GLU A 575 29.35 -9.59 -0.42
C GLU A 575 29.59 -8.22 -1.07
N LEU A 576 30.78 -8.02 -1.66
CA LEU A 576 31.14 -6.74 -2.26
C LEU A 576 30.35 -6.49 -3.56
N LEU A 577 30.12 -7.52 -4.38
CA LEU A 577 29.30 -7.40 -5.59
C LEU A 577 27.85 -7.08 -5.26
N LEU A 578 27.25 -7.75 -4.26
CA LEU A 578 25.90 -7.46 -3.79
C LEU A 578 25.80 -6.02 -3.28
N GLN A 579 26.69 -5.62 -2.37
CA GLN A 579 26.72 -4.25 -1.83
C GLN A 579 26.84 -3.19 -2.93
N ASN A 580 27.75 -3.39 -3.89
CA ASN A 580 27.98 -2.41 -4.95
C ASN A 580 26.83 -2.37 -5.96
N SER A 581 26.19 -3.51 -6.25
CA SER A 581 24.98 -3.52 -7.08
C SER A 581 23.81 -2.82 -6.37
N GLU A 582 23.61 -3.03 -5.08
CA GLU A 582 22.58 -2.33 -4.27
C GLU A 582 22.81 -0.81 -4.24
N ALA A 583 24.07 -0.36 -4.10
CA ALA A 583 24.41 1.07 -4.16
C ALA A 583 24.05 1.70 -5.51
N ALA A 584 24.30 1.00 -6.62
CA ALA A 584 23.91 1.46 -7.95
C ALA A 584 22.37 1.51 -8.12
N MET A 585 21.67 0.49 -7.62
CA MET A 585 20.21 0.41 -7.65
C MET A 585 19.57 1.58 -6.89
N TYR A 586 20.12 1.95 -5.74
CA TYR A 586 19.64 3.08 -4.95
C TYR A 586 19.75 4.41 -5.70
N GLU A 587 20.85 4.64 -6.42
CA GLU A 587 21.01 5.85 -7.23
C GLU A 587 20.01 5.90 -8.38
N ALA A 588 19.70 4.75 -9.00
CA ALA A 588 18.62 4.65 -9.97
C ALA A 588 17.24 5.03 -9.37
N LYS A 589 16.98 4.72 -8.09
CA LYS A 589 15.74 5.17 -7.41
C LYS A 589 15.69 6.68 -7.23
N LYS A 590 16.83 7.32 -6.96
CA LYS A 590 16.90 8.76 -6.67
C LYS A 590 16.70 9.61 -7.92
N GLU A 591 17.25 9.22 -9.06
CA GLU A 591 17.26 10.02 -10.29
C GLU A 591 15.97 9.93 -11.11
N GLY A 592 14.91 9.36 -10.55
CA GLY A 592 13.59 9.36 -11.18
C GLY A 592 12.87 8.01 -11.15
N LYS A 593 13.49 6.95 -10.59
CA LYS A 593 12.97 5.58 -10.60
C LYS A 593 12.84 5.03 -12.02
N ASN A 594 12.44 3.77 -12.18
CA ASN A 594 12.26 3.15 -13.52
C ASN A 594 13.49 3.18 -14.44
N ASP A 595 14.70 3.05 -13.88
CA ASP A 595 15.95 3.12 -14.63
C ASP A 595 16.98 2.12 -14.08
N PHE A 596 18.10 1.96 -14.78
CA PHE A 596 19.23 1.17 -14.33
C PHE A 596 20.52 2.00 -14.21
N ARG A 597 21.37 1.62 -13.25
CA ARG A 597 22.70 2.23 -13.07
C ARG A 597 23.77 1.16 -12.92
N PHE A 598 24.92 1.41 -13.55
CA PHE A 598 26.14 0.68 -13.24
C PHE A 598 26.77 1.24 -11.98
N PHE A 599 27.37 0.35 -11.20
CA PHE A 599 28.20 0.75 -10.09
C PHE A 599 29.38 1.59 -10.59
N THR A 600 29.70 2.63 -9.82
CA THR A 600 30.97 3.35 -9.89
C THR A 600 31.44 3.63 -8.46
N ASP A 601 32.74 3.73 -8.23
CA ASP A 601 33.31 3.98 -6.89
C ASP A 601 32.77 5.27 -6.23
N ASP A 602 32.34 6.25 -7.03
CA ASP A 602 31.69 7.49 -6.58
C ASP A 602 30.33 7.24 -5.89
N LEU A 603 29.56 6.24 -6.35
CA LEU A 603 28.22 5.95 -5.79
C LEU A 603 28.31 5.35 -4.39
N ASN A 604 29.27 4.45 -4.13
CA ASN A 604 29.46 3.91 -2.78
C ASN A 604 29.87 5.01 -1.80
N THR A 605 30.74 5.91 -2.27
CA THR A 605 31.19 7.07 -1.49
C THR A 605 30.01 7.99 -1.14
N LYS A 606 29.13 8.30 -2.10
CA LYS A 606 27.92 9.11 -1.88
C LYS A 606 26.94 8.46 -0.91
N MET A 607 26.70 7.16 -1.02
CA MET A 607 25.81 6.42 -0.11
C MET A 607 26.33 6.47 1.34
N HIS A 608 27.62 6.20 1.54
CA HIS A 608 28.24 6.28 2.86
C HIS A 608 28.26 7.70 3.43
N GLN A 609 28.58 8.71 2.60
CA GLN A 609 28.52 10.11 2.99
C GLN A 609 27.11 10.53 3.42
N ARG A 610 26.08 10.00 2.77
CA ARG A 610 24.68 10.29 3.08
C ARG A 610 24.23 9.67 4.39
N LEU A 611 24.55 8.41 4.64
CA LEU A 611 24.22 7.77 5.94
C LEU A 611 24.93 8.49 7.10
N ALA A 612 26.20 8.88 6.88
CA ALA A 612 26.95 9.68 7.83
C ALA A 612 26.30 11.07 8.04
N LEU A 613 25.81 11.70 6.97
CA LEU A 613 25.09 12.97 7.02
C LEU A 613 23.78 12.86 7.80
N GLU A 614 22.95 11.86 7.55
CA GLU A 614 21.68 11.64 8.27
C GLU A 614 21.93 11.41 9.77
N THR A 615 22.93 10.60 10.11
CA THR A 615 23.36 10.40 11.50
C THR A 615 23.82 11.71 12.13
N SER A 616 24.59 12.51 11.39
CA SER A 616 25.08 13.82 11.87
C SER A 616 23.94 14.81 12.07
N LEU A 617 22.91 14.81 11.21
CA LEU A 617 21.75 15.71 11.32
C LEU A 617 20.87 15.40 12.53
N HIS A 618 20.74 14.12 12.90
CA HIS A 618 20.10 13.72 14.16
C HIS A 618 20.81 14.36 15.36
N HIS A 619 22.14 14.23 15.43
CA HIS A 619 22.93 14.83 16.51
C HIS A 619 22.98 16.36 16.46
N ALA A 620 22.91 16.96 15.26
CA ALA A 620 22.99 18.41 15.09
C ALA A 620 21.86 19.14 15.84
N LEU A 621 20.65 18.57 15.85
CA LEU A 621 19.52 19.14 16.60
C LEU A 621 19.74 19.03 18.12
N GLU A 622 20.22 17.88 18.60
CA GLU A 622 20.51 17.65 20.03
C GLU A 622 21.66 18.53 20.55
N ASN A 623 22.65 18.80 19.70
CA ASN A 623 23.86 19.55 20.04
C ASN A 623 23.75 21.06 19.79
N ASN A 624 22.59 21.57 19.38
CA ASN A 624 22.38 22.99 18.99
C ASN A 624 23.35 23.48 17.89
N GLU A 625 23.58 22.65 16.87
CA GLU A 625 24.44 22.96 15.73
C GLU A 625 23.73 23.75 14.62
N PHE A 626 22.40 23.89 14.71
CA PHE A 626 21.63 24.75 13.81
C PHE A 626 21.64 26.19 14.29
N LEU A 627 21.72 27.12 13.36
CA LEU A 627 21.67 28.55 13.61
C LEU A 627 20.93 29.28 12.48
N LEU A 628 20.39 30.46 12.77
CA LEU A 628 19.64 31.26 11.79
C LEU A 628 20.46 32.44 11.29
N TYR A 629 20.46 32.62 9.97
CA TYR A 629 20.90 33.83 9.31
C TYR A 629 19.69 34.57 8.79
N TYR A 630 19.75 35.89 8.77
CA TYR A 630 18.66 36.76 8.36
C TYR A 630 19.06 37.57 7.14
N GLN A 631 18.22 37.56 6.11
CA GLN A 631 18.41 38.41 4.94
C GLN A 631 17.37 39.54 4.93
N PRO A 632 17.78 40.81 4.77
CA PRO A 632 16.84 41.93 4.79
C PRO A 632 15.99 41.98 3.53
N GLN A 633 14.72 42.33 3.71
CA GLN A 633 13.79 42.72 2.66
C GLN A 633 13.61 44.23 2.71
N VAL A 634 13.76 44.88 1.56
CA VAL A 634 13.87 46.33 1.45
C VAL A 634 12.70 46.89 0.66
N ASP A 635 12.08 47.94 1.18
CA ASP A 635 11.03 48.67 0.48
C ASP A 635 11.60 49.49 -0.68
N THR A 636 10.99 49.34 -1.85
CA THR A 636 11.47 49.96 -3.08
C THR A 636 11.38 51.50 -3.07
N ALA A 637 10.39 52.08 -2.40
CA ALA A 637 10.16 53.52 -2.41
C ALA A 637 11.09 54.27 -1.44
N THR A 638 11.36 53.68 -0.28
CA THR A 638 12.08 54.31 0.83
C THR A 638 13.52 53.81 0.96
N GLY A 639 13.83 52.62 0.44
CA GLY A 639 15.11 51.95 0.65
C GLY A 639 15.29 51.44 2.09
N GLU A 640 14.25 51.46 2.91
CA GLU A 640 14.30 50.98 4.28
C GLU A 640 14.08 49.46 4.37
N ILE A 641 14.71 48.83 5.36
CA ILE A 641 14.48 47.41 5.68
C ILE A 641 13.07 47.28 6.30
N ILE A 642 12.17 46.53 5.66
CA ILE A 642 10.79 46.32 6.13
C ILE A 642 10.57 44.92 6.72
N GLY A 643 11.48 43.99 6.43
CA GLY A 643 11.39 42.63 6.93
C GLY A 643 12.71 41.88 6.87
N MET A 644 12.66 40.64 7.30
CA MET A 644 13.77 39.70 7.30
C MET A 644 13.28 38.31 6.94
N GLU A 645 14.04 37.61 6.10
CA GLU A 645 13.83 36.18 5.87
C GLU A 645 14.79 35.36 6.74
N ALA A 646 14.24 34.40 7.48
CA ALA A 646 15.01 33.48 8.30
C ALA A 646 15.52 32.30 7.46
N LEU A 647 16.83 32.15 7.41
CA LEU A 647 17.53 31.17 6.60
C LEU A 647 18.39 30.28 7.49
N ILE A 648 18.00 29.01 7.64
CA ILE A 648 18.74 28.04 8.44
C ILE A 648 20.16 27.81 7.93
N ARG A 649 21.11 27.63 8.84
CA ARG A 649 22.47 27.18 8.57
C ARG A 649 22.80 26.05 9.53
N TRP A 650 23.61 25.11 9.08
CA TRP A 650 24.15 24.07 9.96
C TRP A 650 25.64 24.33 10.18
N GLN A 651 26.01 24.64 11.42
CA GLN A 651 27.39 24.79 11.84
C GLN A 651 27.84 23.51 12.51
N ARG A 652 28.74 22.78 11.85
CA ARG A 652 29.31 21.56 12.42
C ARG A 652 30.20 21.88 13.61
N ALA A 653 30.49 20.87 14.43
CA ALA A 653 31.38 20.98 15.59
C ALA A 653 32.79 21.54 15.28
N ASP A 654 33.27 21.41 14.04
CA ASP A 654 34.54 21.99 13.57
C ASP A 654 34.45 23.49 13.22
N GLY A 655 33.26 24.09 13.34
CA GLY A 655 32.96 25.48 13.02
C GLY A 655 32.59 25.73 11.56
N SER A 656 32.60 24.72 10.69
CA SER A 656 32.24 24.87 9.27
C SER A 656 30.73 25.05 9.08
N ILE A 657 30.34 25.95 8.18
CA ILE A 657 28.93 26.21 7.85
C ILE A 657 28.56 25.45 6.57
N VAL A 658 27.58 24.56 6.71
CA VAL A 658 27.02 23.78 5.61
C VAL A 658 25.81 24.52 5.03
N PRO A 659 25.72 24.69 3.70
CA PRO A 659 24.61 25.41 3.06
C PRO A 659 23.30 24.57 3.07
N PRO A 660 22.12 25.21 3.11
CA PRO A 660 20.82 24.55 3.14
C PRO A 660 20.62 23.46 2.09
N LEU A 661 20.99 23.75 0.84
CA LEU A 661 20.86 22.82 -0.29
C LEU A 661 21.59 21.48 -0.08
N ALA A 662 22.60 21.45 0.80
CA ALA A 662 23.35 20.23 1.08
C ALA A 662 22.70 19.34 2.15
N PHE A 663 21.77 19.85 2.97
CA PHE A 663 21.21 19.07 4.09
C PHE A 663 19.69 19.10 4.22
N ILE A 664 18.99 20.13 3.72
CA ILE A 664 17.51 20.19 3.76
C ILE A 664 16.87 18.95 3.09
N PRO A 665 17.30 18.49 1.89
CA PRO A 665 16.72 17.28 1.30
C PRO A 665 16.84 16.05 2.20
N SER A 666 17.96 15.92 2.94
CA SER A 666 18.16 14.81 3.89
C SER A 666 17.28 14.96 5.14
N LEU A 667 17.00 16.19 5.59
CA LEU A 667 16.01 16.44 6.65
C LEU A 667 14.59 16.07 6.21
N GLU A 668 14.23 16.35 4.96
CA GLU A 668 12.90 16.02 4.43
C GLU A 668 12.69 14.52 4.27
N ASP A 669 13.67 13.82 3.69
CA ASP A 669 13.65 12.37 3.48
C ASP A 669 13.57 11.62 4.82
N SER A 670 14.42 11.98 5.79
CA SER A 670 14.43 11.38 7.14
C SER A 670 13.21 11.77 7.99
N GLY A 671 12.59 12.91 7.70
CA GLY A 671 11.49 13.47 8.49
C GLY A 671 11.91 14.37 9.64
N LEU A 672 13.22 14.53 9.85
CA LEU A 672 13.79 15.49 10.80
C LEU A 672 13.43 16.94 10.50
N ILE A 673 13.04 17.26 9.26
CA ILE A 673 12.61 18.60 8.86
C ILE A 673 11.49 19.15 9.75
N VAL A 674 10.67 18.27 10.33
CA VAL A 674 9.59 18.66 11.23
C VAL A 674 10.15 19.26 12.51
N SER A 675 10.99 18.51 13.23
CA SER A 675 11.56 18.96 14.51
C SER A 675 12.53 20.12 14.34
N VAL A 676 13.34 20.11 13.28
CA VAL A 676 14.24 21.23 12.96
C VAL A 676 13.43 22.49 12.65
N GLY A 677 12.35 22.36 11.89
CA GLY A 677 11.55 23.52 11.49
C GLY A 677 10.70 24.10 12.62
N GLU A 678 10.31 23.31 13.64
CA GLU A 678 9.73 23.85 14.89
C GLU A 678 10.74 24.76 15.60
N TRP A 679 11.99 24.30 15.75
CA TRP A 679 13.07 25.10 16.32
C TRP A 679 13.36 26.36 15.51
N VAL A 680 13.32 26.28 14.17
CA VAL A 680 13.47 27.45 13.28
C VAL A 680 12.36 28.47 13.55
N LEU A 681 11.10 28.05 13.60
CA LEU A 681 9.96 28.95 13.82
C LEU A 681 10.06 29.66 15.18
N GLU A 682 10.33 28.91 16.24
CA GLU A 682 10.46 29.47 17.59
C GLU A 682 11.60 30.51 17.67
N THR A 683 12.77 30.13 17.16
CA THR A 683 13.96 31.00 17.20
C THR A 683 13.77 32.24 16.34
N ALA A 684 13.24 32.07 15.14
CA ALA A 684 12.97 33.18 14.22
C ALA A 684 11.96 34.17 14.79
N CYS A 685 10.87 33.68 15.40
CA CYS A 685 9.85 34.55 16.00
C CYS A 685 10.41 35.39 17.17
N ARG A 686 11.22 34.76 18.02
CA ARG A 686 11.92 35.44 19.13
C ARG A 686 12.87 36.53 18.62
N ASP A 687 13.65 36.21 17.59
CA ASP A 687 14.61 37.14 16.98
C ASP A 687 13.90 38.32 16.30
N ALA A 688 12.82 38.07 15.57
CA ALA A 688 12.02 39.11 14.93
C ALA A 688 11.36 40.06 15.95
N LYS A 689 10.88 39.53 17.08
CA LYS A 689 10.36 40.37 18.17
C LYS A 689 11.43 41.28 18.74
N LEU A 690 12.61 40.74 19.01
CA LEU A 690 13.76 41.51 19.51
C LEU A 690 14.19 42.60 18.53
N MET A 691 14.21 42.30 17.23
CA MET A 691 14.58 43.27 16.20
C MET A 691 13.53 44.36 16.05
N SER A 692 12.24 44.02 16.11
CA SER A 692 11.14 44.99 16.06
C SER A 692 11.22 45.99 17.23
N ASP A 693 11.50 45.50 18.44
CA ASP A 693 11.67 46.35 19.62
C ASP A 693 12.86 47.30 19.50
N LYS A 694 13.98 46.83 18.91
CA LYS A 694 15.16 47.67 18.67
C LYS A 694 14.94 48.70 17.57
N ALA A 695 14.25 48.34 16.49
CA ALA A 695 13.93 49.25 15.40
C ALA A 695 12.87 50.29 15.80
N GLY A 696 12.11 50.05 16.88
CA GLY A 696 10.98 50.89 17.28
C GLY A 696 9.79 50.80 16.34
N ARG A 697 9.75 49.79 15.47
CA ARG A 697 8.66 49.48 14.54
C ARG A 697 8.59 47.97 14.28
N ASP A 698 7.42 47.48 13.91
CA ASP A 698 7.24 46.07 13.57
C ASP A 698 7.99 45.74 12.27
N LEU A 699 8.75 44.65 12.27
CA LEU A 699 9.40 44.08 11.09
C LEU A 699 8.69 42.79 10.69
N THR A 700 8.52 42.58 9.39
CA THR A 700 7.98 41.31 8.89
C THR A 700 9.05 40.23 8.96
N LEU A 701 8.70 39.06 9.47
CA LEU A 701 9.52 37.86 9.47
C LEU A 701 8.97 36.87 8.46
N SER A 702 9.79 36.46 7.49
CA SER A 702 9.47 35.34 6.62
C SER A 702 10.16 34.05 7.04
N VAL A 703 9.41 32.96 7.10
CA VAL A 703 9.91 31.61 7.42
C VAL A 703 9.40 30.60 6.40
N ASN A 704 10.32 29.82 5.84
CA ASN A 704 10.02 28.73 4.92
C ASN A 704 9.43 27.51 5.64
N ILE A 705 8.36 26.94 5.07
CA ILE A 705 7.67 25.77 5.62
C ILE A 705 7.66 24.63 4.58
N SER A 706 8.19 23.47 4.98
CA SER A 706 8.15 22.27 4.14
C SER A 706 6.75 21.66 4.04
N ALA A 707 6.48 20.93 2.96
CA ALA A 707 5.20 20.21 2.78
C ALA A 707 4.93 19.21 3.91
N ARG A 708 5.98 18.53 4.39
CA ARG A 708 5.88 17.57 5.49
C ARG A 708 5.48 18.24 6.81
N GLN A 709 6.01 19.43 7.11
CA GLN A 709 5.55 20.23 8.25
C GLN A 709 4.11 20.68 8.09
N PHE A 710 3.75 21.24 6.93
CA PHE A 710 2.41 21.79 6.70
C PHE A 710 1.29 20.73 6.71
N SER A 711 1.63 19.48 6.36
CA SER A 711 0.68 18.35 6.38
C SER A 711 0.29 17.90 7.80
N ARG A 712 0.97 18.36 8.85
CA ARG A 712 0.60 18.04 10.23
C ARG A 712 -0.75 18.62 10.59
N SER A 713 -1.54 17.84 11.32
CA SER A 713 -2.89 18.26 11.73
C SER A 713 -2.87 19.36 12.79
N ASP A 714 -1.80 19.46 13.58
CA ASP A 714 -1.64 20.36 14.73
C ASP A 714 -0.78 21.61 14.42
N ILE A 715 -0.41 21.84 13.16
CA ILE A 715 0.52 22.91 12.78
C ILE A 715 -0.01 24.30 13.12
N VAL A 716 -1.32 24.53 12.97
CA VAL A 716 -1.94 25.84 13.21
C VAL A 716 -1.91 26.16 14.70
N GLU A 717 -2.31 25.20 15.53
CA GLU A 717 -2.30 25.29 16.98
C GLU A 717 -0.87 25.49 17.50
N HIS A 718 0.10 24.81 16.90
CA HIS A 718 1.50 24.92 17.29
C HIS A 718 2.09 26.31 16.96
N ILE A 719 1.80 26.85 15.77
CA ILE A 719 2.25 28.20 15.41
C ILE A 719 1.60 29.25 16.30
N ALA A 720 0.31 29.10 16.63
CA ALA A 720 -0.37 29.99 17.56
C ALA A 720 0.31 30.01 18.95
N PHE A 721 0.69 28.83 19.45
CA PHE A 721 1.43 28.71 20.71
C PHE A 721 2.80 29.42 20.65
N ILE A 722 3.56 29.25 19.56
CA ILE A 722 4.86 29.94 19.38
C ILE A 722 4.70 31.47 19.38
N LEU A 723 3.67 31.99 18.69
CA LEU A 723 3.39 33.43 18.66
C LEU A 723 3.05 33.97 20.06
N GLU A 724 2.27 33.23 20.84
CA GLU A 724 1.93 33.58 22.22
C GLU A 724 3.17 33.60 23.13
N GLU A 725 3.99 32.55 23.06
CA GLU A 725 5.22 32.44 23.87
C GLU A 725 6.28 33.49 23.52
N THR A 726 6.44 33.82 22.23
CA THR A 726 7.44 34.80 21.77
C THR A 726 6.95 36.25 21.86
N GLY A 727 5.64 36.45 21.92
CA GLY A 727 5.00 37.77 21.90
C GLY A 727 5.13 38.50 20.54
N LEU A 728 5.49 37.77 19.48
CA LEU A 728 5.47 38.30 18.11
C LEU A 728 4.01 38.49 17.67
N LYS A 729 3.70 39.64 17.07
CA LYS A 729 2.38 39.88 16.50
C LYS A 729 2.15 38.94 15.31
N PRO A 730 1.00 38.27 15.19
CA PRO A 730 0.72 37.38 14.06
C PRO A 730 0.90 38.04 12.68
N GLU A 731 0.58 39.33 12.56
CA GLU A 731 0.70 40.10 11.32
C GLU A 731 2.15 40.33 10.91
N SER A 732 3.09 40.19 11.85
CA SER A 732 4.53 40.26 11.59
C SER A 732 5.10 38.92 11.14
N LEU A 733 4.37 37.80 11.23
CA LEU A 733 4.81 36.51 10.73
C LEU A 733 4.28 36.26 9.32
N ARG A 734 5.18 35.84 8.43
CA ARG A 734 4.90 35.39 7.09
C ARG A 734 5.43 33.98 6.88
N LEU A 735 4.56 33.09 6.41
CA LEU A 735 4.94 31.73 6.05
C LEU A 735 5.11 31.63 4.55
N GLU A 736 6.28 31.15 4.13
CA GLU A 736 6.62 30.92 2.73
C GLU A 736 6.36 29.46 2.39
N LEU A 737 5.54 29.25 1.36
CA LEU A 737 5.06 27.96 0.92
C LEU A 737 5.43 27.77 -0.55
N THR A 738 6.01 26.63 -0.89
CA THR A 738 6.28 26.31 -2.29
C THR A 738 5.00 26.09 -3.07
N GLU A 739 5.05 26.39 -4.36
CA GLU A 739 3.91 26.20 -5.27
C GLU A 739 3.37 24.75 -5.24
N SER A 740 4.25 23.75 -5.23
CA SER A 740 3.91 22.33 -5.19
C SER A 740 3.13 21.91 -3.94
N LEU A 741 3.42 22.53 -2.78
CA LEU A 741 2.70 22.29 -1.54
C LEU A 741 1.23 22.73 -1.67
N LEU A 742 1.01 23.87 -2.31
CA LEU A 742 -0.31 24.44 -2.51
C LEU A 742 -1.12 23.65 -3.55
N MET A 743 -0.45 23.03 -4.51
CA MET A 743 -1.05 22.23 -5.59
C MET A 743 -1.61 20.87 -5.15
N GLY A 744 -1.20 20.33 -3.99
CA GLY A 744 -1.53 18.97 -3.52
C GLY A 744 -2.98 18.70 -3.11
N ASP A 745 -3.92 19.54 -3.55
CA ASP A 745 -5.39 19.52 -3.41
C ASP A 745 -5.96 18.63 -2.29
N THR A 746 -6.03 19.18 -1.07
CA THR A 746 -6.91 18.66 -0.02
C THR A 746 -7.69 19.83 0.60
N GLU A 747 -8.98 19.65 0.88
CA GLU A 747 -9.78 20.60 1.68
C GLU A 747 -9.08 20.95 3.00
N SER A 748 -8.35 19.98 3.57
CA SER A 748 -7.56 20.17 4.79
C SER A 748 -6.45 21.23 4.64
N THR A 749 -5.82 21.34 3.46
CA THR A 749 -4.80 22.37 3.20
C THR A 749 -5.43 23.74 3.13
N LEU A 750 -6.54 23.90 2.39
CA LEU A 750 -7.28 25.16 2.33
C LEU A 750 -7.78 25.58 3.72
N GLU A 751 -8.34 24.66 4.49
CA GLU A 751 -8.81 24.93 5.85
C GLU A 751 -7.67 25.43 6.75
N ARG A 752 -6.49 24.78 6.72
CA ARG A 752 -5.31 25.23 7.46
C ARG A 752 -4.87 26.63 7.04
N LEU A 753 -4.81 26.91 5.74
CA LEU A 753 -4.42 28.23 5.22
C LEU A 753 -5.41 29.32 5.68
N HIS A 754 -6.72 29.03 5.69
CA HIS A 754 -7.72 29.95 6.20
C HIS A 754 -7.56 30.21 7.69
N LYS A 755 -7.36 29.17 8.50
CA LYS A 755 -7.13 29.32 9.95
C LYS A 755 -5.87 30.15 10.25
N LEU A 756 -4.78 29.95 9.50
CA LEU A 756 -3.57 30.76 9.63
C LEU A 756 -3.84 32.24 9.31
N LYS A 757 -4.62 32.52 8.26
CA LYS A 757 -5.02 33.89 7.93
C LYS A 757 -5.95 34.50 8.98
N GLU A 758 -6.85 33.72 9.56
CA GLU A 758 -7.73 34.15 10.66
C GLU A 758 -6.94 34.51 11.93
N LEU A 759 -5.80 33.86 12.17
CA LEU A 759 -4.86 34.24 13.22
C LEU A 759 -4.14 35.58 12.92
N GLY A 760 -4.20 36.07 11.68
CA GLY A 760 -3.51 37.28 11.23
C GLY A 760 -2.18 37.02 10.51
N ILE A 761 -1.80 35.76 10.30
CA ILE A 761 -0.52 35.38 9.68
C ILE A 761 -0.59 35.62 8.17
N SER A 762 0.47 36.21 7.61
CA SER A 762 0.60 36.39 6.16
C SER A 762 1.11 35.12 5.49
N LEU A 763 0.59 34.83 4.30
CA LEU A 763 0.99 33.65 3.51
C LEU A 763 1.60 34.12 2.19
N SER A 764 2.77 33.59 1.86
CA SER A 764 3.50 33.91 0.63
C SER A 764 3.74 32.64 -0.19
N ILE A 765 3.69 32.76 -1.51
CA ILE A 765 4.11 31.70 -2.41
C ILE A 765 5.56 31.93 -2.82
N ASP A 766 6.40 30.96 -2.51
CA ASP A 766 7.82 30.94 -2.86
C ASP A 766 8.06 30.29 -4.24
N ASP A 767 9.16 30.66 -4.89
CA ASP A 767 9.59 30.17 -6.22
C ASP A 767 8.51 30.28 -7.33
N PHE A 768 7.66 31.32 -7.28
CA PHE A 768 6.50 31.43 -8.18
C PHE A 768 6.92 31.56 -9.65
N GLY A 769 6.35 30.69 -10.50
CA GLY A 769 6.61 30.66 -11.95
C GLY A 769 7.55 29.55 -12.41
N THR A 770 8.10 28.76 -11.49
CA THR A 770 8.86 27.54 -11.81
C THR A 770 7.98 26.29 -11.92
N GLY A 771 6.71 26.36 -11.45
CA GLY A 771 5.71 25.28 -11.47
C GLY A 771 4.44 25.56 -12.30
N TYR A 772 3.43 24.69 -12.16
CA TYR A 772 2.19 24.68 -12.95
C TYR A 772 1.02 25.40 -12.25
N SER A 773 1.10 26.73 -12.06
CA SER A 773 0.05 27.48 -11.38
C SER A 773 -1.22 27.69 -12.21
N SER A 774 -2.32 27.09 -11.76
CA SER A 774 -3.65 27.49 -12.22
C SER A 774 -4.03 28.83 -11.57
N LEU A 775 -4.07 29.92 -12.35
CA LEU A 775 -4.51 31.24 -11.89
C LEU A 775 -5.89 31.22 -11.19
N SER A 776 -6.78 30.32 -11.61
CA SER A 776 -8.09 30.12 -10.98
C SER A 776 -7.98 29.59 -9.54
N TYR A 777 -6.93 28.84 -9.26
CA TYR A 777 -6.63 28.30 -7.93
C TYR A 777 -5.99 29.37 -7.06
N LEU A 778 -5.05 30.14 -7.61
CA LEU A 778 -4.39 31.26 -6.94
C LEU A 778 -5.40 32.24 -6.34
N LYS A 779 -6.49 32.54 -7.06
CA LYS A 779 -7.59 33.41 -6.60
C LYS A 779 -8.35 32.89 -5.38
N LYS A 780 -8.38 31.56 -5.18
CA LYS A 780 -9.09 30.94 -4.04
C LYS A 780 -8.24 30.89 -2.78
N LEU A 781 -6.92 30.94 -2.94
CA LEU A 781 -6.00 30.81 -1.82
C LEU A 781 -6.01 32.09 -0.97
N PRO A 782 -5.98 31.98 0.36
CA PRO A 782 -5.89 33.12 1.26
C PRO A 782 -4.47 33.70 1.32
N ILE A 783 -3.76 33.80 0.20
CA ILE A 783 -2.40 34.36 0.12
C ILE A 783 -2.41 35.89 0.18
N SER A 784 -1.25 36.47 0.49
CA SER A 784 -1.03 37.91 0.59
C SER A 784 0.16 38.40 -0.23
N GLU A 785 1.06 37.50 -0.64
CA GLU A 785 2.30 37.85 -1.33
C GLU A 785 2.75 36.77 -2.32
N LEU A 786 3.45 37.21 -3.38
CA LEU A 786 4.17 36.35 -4.33
C LEU A 786 5.65 36.71 -4.36
N LYS A 787 6.53 35.72 -4.27
CA LYS A 787 7.98 35.91 -4.46
C LYS A 787 8.37 35.50 -5.88
N ILE A 788 9.08 36.38 -6.58
CA ILE A 788 9.62 36.11 -7.92
C ILE A 788 10.96 35.41 -7.75
N ASP A 789 11.05 34.19 -8.27
CA ASP A 789 12.26 33.36 -8.21
C ASP A 789 13.48 34.06 -8.82
N ARG A 790 14.62 33.93 -8.13
CA ARG A 790 15.93 34.45 -8.55
C ARG A 790 16.33 34.05 -9.98
N ALA A 791 15.92 32.88 -10.45
CA ALA A 791 16.21 32.38 -11.80
C ALA A 791 15.73 33.33 -12.90
N PHE A 792 14.60 34.01 -12.69
CA PHE A 792 14.09 35.03 -13.62
C PHE A 792 14.77 36.38 -13.39
N VAL A 793 14.97 36.77 -12.13
CA VAL A 793 15.55 38.08 -11.77
C VAL A 793 17.02 38.20 -12.18
N LYS A 794 17.79 37.11 -12.14
CA LYS A 794 19.21 37.12 -12.47
C LYS A 794 19.50 37.57 -13.90
N ASN A 795 18.60 37.29 -14.84
CA ASN A 795 18.82 37.50 -16.28
C ASN A 795 18.16 38.78 -16.82
N VAL A 796 17.43 39.54 -16.00
CA VAL A 796 16.86 40.83 -16.42
C VAL A 796 17.88 41.96 -16.24
N PRO A 797 17.90 42.99 -17.12
CA PRO A 797 16.97 43.25 -18.22
C PRO A 797 17.34 42.62 -19.57
N GLU A 798 18.46 41.88 -19.66
CA GLU A 798 19.04 41.43 -20.94
C GLU A 798 18.20 40.35 -21.63
N ASN A 799 17.69 39.38 -20.87
CA ASN A 799 16.82 38.34 -21.38
C ASN A 799 15.38 38.84 -21.50
N LYS A 800 14.91 39.01 -22.75
CA LYS A 800 13.54 39.46 -23.05
C LYS A 800 12.47 38.50 -22.55
N SER A 801 12.73 37.19 -22.55
CA SER A 801 11.76 36.19 -22.07
C SER A 801 11.56 36.35 -20.57
N ASP A 802 12.65 36.40 -19.80
CA ASP A 802 12.60 36.52 -18.34
C ASP A 802 12.01 37.88 -17.94
N ALA A 803 12.32 38.95 -18.68
CA ALA A 803 11.71 40.26 -18.48
C ALA A 803 10.18 40.26 -18.67
N VAL A 804 9.67 39.49 -19.65
CA VAL A 804 8.23 39.32 -19.85
C VAL A 804 7.61 38.52 -18.71
N ILE A 805 8.27 37.46 -18.23
CA ILE A 805 7.79 36.64 -17.11
C ILE A 805 7.70 37.49 -15.84
N VAL A 806 8.77 38.20 -15.47
CA VAL A 806 8.80 39.09 -14.30
C VAL A 806 7.68 40.13 -14.37
N ASN A 807 7.52 40.81 -15.51
CA ASN A 807 6.45 41.79 -15.67
C ASN A 807 5.04 41.16 -15.56
N THR A 808 4.87 39.94 -16.09
CA THR A 808 3.61 39.21 -16.02
C THR A 808 3.27 38.84 -14.57
N ILE A 809 4.25 38.35 -13.79
CA ILE A 809 4.06 38.02 -12.37
C ILE A 809 3.66 39.27 -11.57
N ILE A 810 4.36 40.40 -11.77
CA ILE A 810 4.02 41.67 -11.12
C ILE A 810 2.58 42.10 -11.48
N THR A 811 2.19 41.97 -12.74
CA THR A 811 0.85 42.33 -13.20
C THR A 811 -0.22 41.43 -12.57
N ILE A 812 0.01 40.11 -12.51
CA ILE A 812 -0.91 39.15 -11.88
C ILE A 812 -1.12 39.49 -10.41
N ALA A 813 -0.04 39.77 -9.69
CA ALA A 813 -0.11 40.14 -8.28
C ALA A 813 -0.92 41.42 -8.06
N GLN A 814 -0.68 42.46 -8.87
CA GLN A 814 -1.46 43.70 -8.83
C GLN A 814 -2.94 43.46 -9.12
N CYS A 815 -3.27 42.59 -10.08
CA CYS A 815 -4.66 42.25 -10.39
C CYS A 815 -5.38 41.47 -9.27
N LEU A 816 -4.62 40.77 -8.42
CA LEU A 816 -5.13 39.97 -7.31
C LEU A 816 -4.97 40.67 -5.94
N ASP A 817 -4.51 41.92 -5.93
CA ASP A 817 -4.22 42.70 -4.72
C ASP A 817 -3.21 42.01 -3.78
N LEU A 818 -2.18 41.40 -4.38
CA LEU A 818 -1.10 40.71 -3.70
C LEU A 818 0.18 41.56 -3.71
N ASN A 819 0.94 41.50 -2.62
CA ASN A 819 2.30 42.05 -2.57
C ASN A 819 3.25 41.20 -3.44
N VAL A 820 4.37 41.81 -3.85
CA VAL A 820 5.39 41.12 -4.65
C VAL A 820 6.77 41.40 -4.11
N VAL A 821 7.56 40.35 -3.94
CA VAL A 821 8.99 40.44 -3.60
C VAL A 821 9.79 39.91 -4.77
N ALA A 822 10.77 40.68 -5.24
CA ALA A 822 11.74 40.17 -6.21
C ALA A 822 12.99 39.66 -5.49
N GLU A 823 13.31 38.38 -5.69
CA GLU A 823 14.47 37.75 -5.07
C GLU A 823 15.72 37.77 -5.94
N GLY A 824 16.89 37.68 -5.29
CA GLY A 824 18.15 37.58 -5.99
C GLY A 824 18.53 38.84 -6.76
N VAL A 825 18.10 40.01 -6.29
CA VAL A 825 18.57 41.30 -6.81
C VAL A 825 20.04 41.50 -6.45
N GLU A 826 20.92 41.36 -7.43
CA GLU A 826 22.38 41.36 -7.27
C GLU A 826 23.04 42.59 -7.89
N THR A 827 22.43 43.20 -8.91
CA THR A 827 22.99 44.37 -9.61
C THR A 827 22.04 45.57 -9.63
N GLU A 828 22.61 46.76 -9.80
CA GLU A 828 21.83 48.00 -9.86
C GLU A 828 20.96 48.05 -11.12
N GLU A 829 21.38 47.41 -12.22
CA GLU A 829 20.59 47.30 -13.45
C GLU A 829 19.31 46.48 -13.24
N GLN A 830 19.40 45.35 -12.51
CA GLN A 830 18.24 44.53 -12.13
C GLN A 830 17.28 45.33 -11.27
N ARG A 831 17.81 46.04 -10.25
CA ARG A 831 17.02 46.92 -9.38
C ARG A 831 16.29 47.98 -10.19
N GLN A 832 16.98 48.72 -11.05
CA GLN A 832 16.37 49.76 -11.90
C GLN A 832 15.31 49.21 -12.86
N PHE A 833 15.49 47.99 -13.37
CA PHE A 833 14.48 47.32 -14.17
C PHE A 833 13.22 47.04 -13.34
N LEU A 834 13.37 46.44 -12.16
CA LEU A 834 12.26 46.09 -11.26
C LEU A 834 11.54 47.32 -10.71
N GLU A 835 12.28 48.40 -10.40
CA GLU A 835 11.71 49.71 -10.02
C GLU A 835 10.81 50.28 -11.13
N LYS A 836 11.24 50.20 -12.39
CA LYS A 836 10.41 50.63 -13.55
C LYS A 836 9.13 49.81 -13.68
N GLN A 837 9.18 48.51 -13.34
CA GLN A 837 8.00 47.65 -13.30
C GLN A 837 7.16 47.83 -12.03
N LYS A 838 7.54 48.73 -11.12
CA LYS A 838 6.85 49.02 -9.85
C LYS A 838 6.74 47.80 -8.93
N CYS A 839 7.76 46.96 -8.90
CA CYS A 839 7.89 45.95 -7.87
C CYS A 839 8.10 46.64 -6.51
N PRO A 840 7.34 46.32 -5.45
CA PRO A 840 7.32 47.08 -4.19
C PRO A 840 8.40 46.66 -3.18
N THR A 841 8.96 45.46 -3.29
CA THR A 841 9.91 44.93 -2.31
C THR A 841 11.03 44.17 -2.99
N PHE A 842 12.26 44.39 -2.52
CA PHE A 842 13.45 43.74 -3.03
C PHE A 842 14.18 42.92 -1.97
N GLN A 843 14.75 41.80 -2.42
CA GLN A 843 15.63 40.96 -1.63
C GLN A 843 16.79 40.49 -2.50
N GLY A 844 18.02 40.58 -1.99
CA GLY A 844 19.18 40.10 -2.72
C GLY A 844 20.51 40.66 -2.23
N PHE A 845 21.60 40.19 -2.85
CA PHE A 845 22.97 40.51 -2.42
C PHE A 845 23.39 41.95 -2.70
N LEU A 846 22.65 42.67 -3.54
CA LEU A 846 22.84 44.11 -3.73
C LEU A 846 22.70 44.87 -2.39
N PHE A 847 21.77 44.44 -1.54
CA PHE A 847 21.49 45.06 -0.24
C PHE A 847 22.33 44.42 0.87
N SER A 848 22.20 43.10 1.02
CA SER A 848 22.99 42.32 1.96
C SER A 848 22.92 40.83 1.63
N LYS A 849 24.01 40.13 1.92
CA LYS A 849 23.94 38.66 2.09
C LYS A 849 23.16 38.32 3.36
N PRO A 850 22.71 37.07 3.54
CA PRO A 850 22.21 36.60 4.82
C PRO A 850 23.28 36.79 5.92
N LEU A 851 22.89 37.29 7.08
CA LEU A 851 23.79 37.64 8.18
C LEU A 851 23.35 37.00 9.50
N PRO A 852 24.27 36.70 10.44
CA PRO A 852 23.89 36.42 11.82
C PRO A 852 23.10 37.58 12.44
N LEU A 853 22.23 37.28 13.40
CA LEU A 853 21.36 38.25 14.07
C LEU A 853 22.08 39.51 14.57
N GLU A 854 23.26 39.36 15.18
CA GLU A 854 24.06 40.48 15.70
C GLU A 854 24.51 41.45 14.60
N GLN A 855 24.82 40.92 13.42
CA GLN A 855 25.24 41.72 12.27
C GLN A 855 24.03 42.35 11.59
N PHE A 856 22.93 41.61 11.48
CA PHE A 856 21.65 42.14 10.99
C PHE A 856 21.18 43.33 11.85
N THR A 857 21.30 43.23 13.17
CA THR A 857 20.94 44.31 14.11
C THR A 857 21.64 45.64 13.78
N LYS A 858 22.89 45.60 13.29
CA LYS A 858 23.67 46.81 12.97
C LYS A 858 23.20 47.51 11.69
N LEU A 859 22.43 46.83 10.85
CA LEU A 859 21.83 47.42 9.64
C LEU A 859 20.55 48.19 9.94
N LEU A 860 19.92 47.94 11.10
CA LEU A 860 18.72 48.66 11.50
C LEU A 860 19.07 50.07 12.01
N PRO A 861 18.33 51.10 11.60
CA PRO A 861 18.53 52.45 12.10
C PRO A 861 18.30 52.48 13.63
N SER A 862 19.15 53.20 14.37
CA SER A 862 18.91 53.45 15.79
C SER A 862 17.61 54.25 15.97
N PRO A 863 16.78 53.94 16.97
CA PRO A 863 15.52 54.64 17.16
C PRO A 863 15.79 56.14 17.35
N ALA A 864 15.15 56.96 16.51
CA ALA A 864 15.16 58.41 16.72
C ALA A 864 14.61 58.67 18.12
N ALA A 865 15.40 59.33 18.97
CA ALA A 865 14.96 59.75 20.29
C ALA A 865 13.63 60.51 20.13
N LYS A 866 12.55 59.98 20.74
CA LYS A 866 11.27 60.68 20.81
C LYS A 866 11.54 62.07 21.40
N SER A 867 11.51 63.11 20.58
CA SER A 867 11.52 64.49 21.04
C SER A 867 10.25 64.70 21.85
N GLN A 868 10.43 65.01 23.14
CA GLN A 868 9.37 65.37 24.08
C GLN A 868 8.57 66.58 23.62
#